data_AF-A0A150FZB4-F1
#
_entry.id   AF-A0A150FZB4-F1
#
_cell.length_a   1.000
_cell.length_b   1.000
_cell.length_c   1.000
_cell.angle_alpha   90.00
_cell.angle_beta   90.00
_cell.angle_gamma   90.00
#
_symmetry.space_group_name_H-M   'P 1'
#
loop_
_entity.id
_entity.type
_entity.pdbx_description
1 polymer ?
#
loop_
_entity_poly.entity_id
_entity_poly.type
_entity_poly.pdbx_seq_one_letter_code
_entity_poly.pdbx_strand_id
1 'polypeptide(L)'
;MRNRLRNQLGEWENWCSNPLVLSWVRDGFPLWWADGSAPEPYQGKNHSSAFEHAEFVDKAVSELLAARSVEEVPRQPRMVCPLGVVVQGSKRRLIWDGRAVNKHLEIPSFRYEDLKAAPGFLLPNDYVFTLDLKSGYHHVDIRQDCWTYLGFKWRGKFYVFTQLPFGLAPACWAFTKLTREVMRGWRRQGWRCSGYIDDQFHADQDPDRLVRRRVDVLSRLERLGFVVNREKSMLGPPARLFRYLGMLIDTERGTFVVPEDKRARRALWVPTQVYFIIHCDAAGRSAANVGGWGAWTVLDGELEVARGSWDAFTSVLGSTPQELHAVYNALASFNGPAGLSGHAVKIITNNQNTANILNKGAAKADACYSIAMELLWFCVEQDIRLQAEWRPHTMNQLADYWSKIAEPDNCQEADLALAASSLRQYITPWQAFVKWWKLRRLPGTVYDVPPAVVGLYLYSVYISAAADGVGEGRVRAASGAIHAFFTAAGVTSPTSHPTCRTARRLAAKYLVPRPFLRDAFTSADLARLVGTFGGPDTGLRHLMMCAAVAIMFFRFLRFDDLAEVCVHTDLLIITESHMEIFLPRSKTDQLWKGAWVVVGRIGGAACPVGLAERLLERGAYRRSPSHPQEDVGPLLRVVQYTRTGGRLQRLVGTLAEPVHSTTYSAFAEALGQMCSEAGITTHITPHLLRIGSNSAAAANGVPAEVLVSAPGFAALASATAF
;
A
#
# COMPACT_ATOMS: atom_id res chain seq x y z
N MET A 1 20.52 25.79 -25.43
CA MET A 1 20.30 25.12 -24.13
C MET A 1 21.59 24.91 -23.38
N ARG A 2 22.66 24.42 -24.02
CA ARG A 2 23.99 24.26 -23.38
C ARG A 2 24.50 25.50 -22.65
N ASN A 3 25.14 25.29 -21.49
CA ASN A 3 25.76 26.30 -20.63
C ASN A 3 24.80 27.36 -20.05
N ARG A 4 23.47 27.20 -20.17
CA ARG A 4 22.54 28.26 -19.70
C ARG A 4 22.64 28.51 -18.20
N LEU A 5 22.64 27.45 -17.40
CA LEU A 5 22.79 27.57 -15.94
C LEU A 5 24.22 27.98 -15.58
N ARG A 6 25.22 27.37 -16.23
CA ARG A 6 26.65 27.67 -16.06
C ARG A 6 26.98 29.15 -16.32
N ASN A 7 26.41 29.75 -17.36
CA ASN A 7 26.64 31.16 -17.70
C ASN A 7 26.09 32.11 -16.62
N GLN A 8 25.22 31.61 -15.74
CA GLN A 8 24.65 32.34 -14.62
C GLN A 8 25.20 31.85 -13.27
N LEU A 9 26.41 31.27 -13.26
CA LEU A 9 26.99 30.66 -12.05
C LEU A 9 27.03 31.63 -10.86
N GLY A 10 27.36 32.91 -11.06
CA GLY A 10 27.36 33.90 -9.97
C GLY A 10 25.97 34.11 -9.35
N GLU A 11 24.90 34.10 -10.14
CA GLU A 11 23.53 34.14 -9.60
C GLU A 11 23.18 32.85 -8.84
N TRP A 12 23.66 31.70 -9.32
CA TRP A 12 23.48 30.42 -8.64
C TRP A 12 24.22 30.36 -7.30
N GLU A 13 25.46 30.83 -7.22
CA GLU A 13 26.25 30.89 -5.98
C GLU A 13 25.60 31.80 -4.94
N ASN A 14 24.95 32.88 -5.37
CA ASN A 14 24.20 33.77 -4.48
C ASN A 14 22.85 33.18 -4.01
N TRP A 15 22.22 32.32 -4.82
CA TRP A 15 20.88 31.78 -4.53
C TRP A 15 20.90 30.41 -3.83
N CYS A 16 21.87 29.56 -4.17
CA CYS A 16 21.97 28.17 -3.75
C CYS A 16 23.23 27.97 -2.90
N SER A 17 23.06 27.39 -1.71
CA SER A 17 24.18 27.06 -0.80
C SER A 17 24.58 25.58 -0.87
N ASN A 18 23.97 24.79 -1.75
CA ASN A 18 24.21 23.35 -1.84
C ASN A 18 25.41 23.07 -2.77
N PRO A 19 26.57 22.65 -2.24
CA PRO A 19 27.79 22.49 -3.03
C PRO A 19 27.65 21.43 -4.12
N LEU A 20 26.81 20.42 -3.90
CA LEU A 20 26.57 19.37 -4.89
C LEU A 20 25.85 19.95 -6.11
N VAL A 21 24.77 20.70 -5.92
CA VAL A 21 24.00 21.32 -7.02
C VAL A 21 24.84 22.37 -7.73
N LEU A 22 25.59 23.19 -6.98
CA LEU A 22 26.53 24.15 -7.56
C LEU A 22 27.59 23.48 -8.44
N SER A 23 28.12 22.32 -8.03
CA SER A 23 29.06 21.57 -8.86
C SER A 23 28.43 21.08 -10.17
N TRP A 24 27.14 20.74 -10.20
CA TRP A 24 26.46 20.38 -11.45
C TRP A 24 26.25 21.58 -12.37
N VAL A 25 25.92 22.76 -11.81
CA VAL A 25 25.80 24.00 -12.59
C VAL A 25 27.16 24.42 -13.15
N ARG A 26 28.23 24.29 -12.35
CA ARG A 26 29.58 24.69 -12.74
C ARG A 26 30.24 23.69 -13.68
N ASP A 27 30.17 22.40 -13.41
CA ASP A 27 31.00 21.37 -14.08
C ASP A 27 30.19 20.45 -15.00
N GLY A 28 28.86 20.48 -14.87
CA GLY A 28 27.96 19.51 -15.49
C GLY A 28 27.72 18.29 -14.59
N PHE A 29 26.56 17.66 -14.78
CA PHE A 29 26.14 16.47 -14.05
C PHE A 29 27.06 15.27 -14.35
N PRO A 30 27.66 14.61 -13.33
CA PRO A 30 28.39 13.35 -13.51
C PRO A 30 27.48 12.16 -13.83
N LEU A 31 28.05 11.14 -14.46
CA LEU A 31 27.51 9.78 -14.39
C LEU A 31 28.23 9.00 -13.29
N TRP A 32 27.48 8.49 -12.33
CA TRP A 32 28.00 7.63 -11.26
C TRP A 32 27.80 6.17 -11.64
N TRP A 33 28.90 5.42 -11.67
CA TRP A 33 28.89 4.02 -12.06
C TRP A 33 28.77 3.14 -10.81
N ALA A 34 27.78 2.25 -10.79
CA ALA A 34 27.51 1.38 -9.63
C ALA A 34 28.70 0.47 -9.29
N ASP A 35 29.40 -0.03 -10.32
CA ASP A 35 30.57 -0.91 -10.18
C ASP A 35 31.91 -0.13 -10.19
N GLY A 36 31.86 1.19 -10.04
CA GLY A 36 33.03 2.09 -10.02
C GLY A 36 33.76 2.24 -11.37
N SER A 37 33.38 1.47 -12.39
CA SER A 37 34.01 1.48 -13.71
C SER A 37 33.01 1.85 -14.81
N ALA A 38 33.50 2.57 -15.81
CA ALA A 38 32.69 2.94 -16.97
C ALA A 38 32.36 1.71 -17.82
N PRO A 39 31.17 1.66 -18.45
CA PRO A 39 30.75 0.49 -19.22
C PRO A 39 31.65 0.26 -20.45
N GLU A 40 31.72 -1.02 -20.83
CA GLU A 40 32.31 -1.45 -22.09
C GLU A 40 31.54 -0.89 -23.29
N PRO A 41 32.21 -0.68 -24.45
CA PRO A 41 31.56 -0.12 -25.62
C PRO A 41 30.33 -0.93 -26.05
N TYR A 42 29.25 -0.23 -26.37
CA TYR A 42 27.97 -0.81 -26.77
C TYR A 42 27.41 -0.08 -27.99
N GLN A 43 26.82 -0.84 -28.91
CA GLN A 43 26.04 -0.27 -30.01
C GLN A 43 24.74 -1.05 -30.20
N GLY A 44 23.62 -0.38 -29.93
CA GLY A 44 22.29 -0.90 -30.19
C GLY A 44 21.79 -0.52 -31.58
N LYS A 45 20.90 -1.36 -32.14
CA LYS A 45 20.17 -1.05 -33.38
C LYS A 45 18.94 -0.20 -33.04
N ASN A 46 18.71 0.87 -33.81
CA ASN A 46 17.50 1.69 -33.70
C ASN A 46 16.24 0.84 -33.86
N HIS A 47 15.19 1.21 -33.13
CA HIS A 47 13.88 0.58 -33.21
C HIS A 47 13.25 0.81 -34.59
N SER A 48 12.39 -0.11 -35.04
CA SER A 48 11.71 0.02 -36.35
C SER A 48 10.94 1.33 -36.45
N SER A 49 10.31 1.76 -35.35
CA SER A 49 9.54 3.00 -35.25
C SER A 49 10.35 4.26 -35.55
N ALA A 50 11.68 4.26 -35.34
CA ALA A 50 12.52 5.37 -35.73
C ALA A 50 12.59 5.51 -37.26
N PHE A 51 12.68 4.38 -37.97
CA PHE A 51 12.72 4.35 -39.44
C PHE A 51 11.34 4.60 -40.05
N GLU A 52 10.28 4.03 -39.46
CA GLU A 52 8.89 4.29 -39.88
C GLU A 52 8.50 5.78 -39.77
N HIS A 53 9.14 6.50 -38.84
CA HIS A 53 8.95 7.94 -38.64
C HIS A 53 10.22 8.75 -38.92
N ALA A 54 11.00 8.36 -39.94
CA ALA A 54 12.31 8.94 -40.22
C ALA A 54 12.31 10.47 -40.36
N GLU A 55 11.32 11.05 -41.07
CA GLU A 55 11.21 12.52 -41.23
C GLU A 55 11.06 13.24 -39.88
N PHE A 56 10.28 12.65 -38.96
CA PHE A 56 10.14 13.20 -37.61
C PHE A 56 11.45 13.11 -36.83
N VAL A 57 12.19 12.00 -36.97
CA VAL A 57 13.51 11.85 -36.33
C VAL A 57 14.52 12.83 -36.92
N ASP A 58 14.56 12.99 -38.25
CA ASP A 58 15.42 13.95 -38.96
C ASP A 58 15.16 15.38 -38.44
N LYS A 59 13.88 15.75 -38.27
CA LYS A 59 13.49 17.04 -37.69
C LYS A 59 13.90 17.14 -36.21
N ALA A 60 13.61 16.13 -35.40
CA ALA A 60 13.92 16.14 -33.96
C ALA A 60 15.43 16.23 -33.69
N VAL A 61 16.25 15.51 -34.45
CA VAL A 61 17.72 15.62 -34.36
C VAL A 61 18.18 17.02 -34.76
N SER A 62 17.63 17.59 -35.83
CA SER A 62 17.92 18.96 -36.27
C SER A 62 17.57 20.00 -35.19
N GLU A 63 16.42 19.84 -34.54
CA GLU A 63 15.99 20.71 -33.42
C GLU A 63 16.92 20.56 -32.20
N LEU A 64 17.35 19.34 -31.88
CA LEU A 64 18.30 19.08 -30.79
C LEU A 64 19.68 19.71 -31.09
N LEU A 65 20.14 19.66 -32.34
CA LEU A 65 21.39 20.30 -32.78
C LEU A 65 21.29 21.83 -32.68
N ALA A 66 20.18 22.41 -33.19
CA ALA A 66 19.93 23.85 -33.09
C ALA A 66 19.84 24.33 -31.63
N ALA A 67 19.23 23.51 -30.75
CA ALA A 67 19.18 23.77 -29.31
C ALA A 67 20.55 23.58 -28.61
N ARG A 68 21.54 23.02 -29.30
CA ARG A 68 22.83 22.56 -28.75
C ARG A 68 22.66 21.52 -27.64
N SER A 69 21.61 20.72 -27.70
CA SER A 69 21.37 19.62 -26.77
C SER A 69 22.07 18.33 -27.15
N VAL A 70 22.34 18.17 -28.44
CA VAL A 70 23.22 17.13 -28.97
C VAL A 70 24.34 17.77 -29.79
N GLU A 71 25.43 17.02 -29.95
CA GLU A 71 26.56 17.39 -30.80
C GLU A 71 26.86 16.23 -31.75
N GLU A 72 27.09 16.52 -33.03
CA GLU A 72 27.59 15.53 -34.00
C GLU A 72 29.06 15.26 -33.72
N VAL A 73 29.45 13.99 -33.64
CA VAL A 73 30.83 13.57 -33.36
C VAL A 73 31.38 12.71 -34.49
N PRO A 74 32.66 12.91 -34.88
CA PRO A 74 33.26 12.19 -36.00
C PRO A 74 33.60 10.73 -35.65
N ARG A 75 33.84 10.44 -34.37
CA ARG A 75 34.19 9.10 -33.87
C ARG A 75 32.99 8.49 -33.16
N GLN A 76 32.88 7.16 -33.25
CA GLN A 76 31.86 6.41 -32.54
C GLN A 76 31.99 6.63 -31.01
N PRO A 77 30.92 7.07 -30.33
CA PRO A 77 30.86 7.12 -28.87
C PRO A 77 31.01 5.73 -28.25
N ARG A 78 31.44 5.66 -27.00
CA ARG A 78 31.50 4.38 -26.26
C ARG A 78 30.14 3.70 -26.20
N MET A 79 29.07 4.45 -25.93
CA MET A 79 27.71 3.92 -25.92
C MET A 79 26.89 4.56 -27.03
N VAL A 80 26.38 3.74 -27.94
CA VAL A 80 25.46 4.15 -29.01
C VAL A 80 24.11 3.52 -28.73
N CYS A 81 23.25 4.28 -28.07
CA CYS A 81 21.92 3.85 -27.69
C CYS A 81 20.92 3.95 -28.85
N PRO A 82 19.98 3.00 -28.99
CA PRO A 82 18.92 3.05 -29.98
C PRO A 82 18.05 4.30 -29.89
N LEU A 83 17.63 4.81 -31.04
CA LEU A 83 16.49 5.72 -31.16
C LEU A 83 15.19 4.95 -31.42
N GLY A 84 14.08 5.52 -30.96
CA GLY A 84 12.73 5.09 -31.27
C GLY A 84 11.77 6.27 -31.34
N VAL A 85 10.56 6.04 -31.83
CA VAL A 85 9.48 7.04 -31.80
C VAL A 85 8.25 6.40 -31.16
N VAL A 86 7.59 7.13 -30.26
CA VAL A 86 6.27 6.78 -29.72
C VAL A 86 5.26 7.80 -30.17
N VAL A 87 4.10 7.30 -30.60
CA VAL A 87 2.95 8.09 -31.03
C VAL A 87 1.89 8.07 -29.92
N GLN A 88 1.58 9.23 -29.34
CA GLN A 88 0.54 9.45 -28.35
C GLN A 88 -0.56 10.33 -28.95
N GLY A 89 -1.59 9.70 -29.51
CA GLY A 89 -2.61 10.39 -30.31
C GLY A 89 -1.96 11.06 -31.52
N SER A 90 -2.09 12.38 -31.66
CA SER A 90 -1.44 13.15 -32.72
C SER A 90 0.02 13.56 -32.41
N LYS A 91 0.49 13.38 -31.16
CA LYS A 91 1.83 13.81 -30.74
C LYS A 91 2.84 12.69 -30.90
N ARG A 92 3.96 12.96 -31.58
CA ARG A 92 5.12 12.06 -31.67
C ARG A 92 6.19 12.49 -30.66
N ARG A 93 6.86 11.53 -30.04
CA ARG A 93 7.98 11.76 -29.11
C ARG A 93 9.18 10.92 -29.52
N LEU A 94 10.33 11.57 -29.64
CA LEU A 94 11.60 10.88 -29.83
C LEU A 94 11.99 10.18 -28.53
N ILE A 95 12.44 8.94 -28.64
CA ILE A 95 12.95 8.13 -27.54
C ILE A 95 14.43 7.89 -27.78
N TRP A 96 15.22 8.19 -26.75
CA TRP A 96 16.58 7.71 -26.61
C TRP A 96 16.57 6.53 -25.63
N ASP A 97 16.91 5.34 -26.11
CA ASP A 97 16.81 4.10 -25.32
C ASP A 97 18.07 3.89 -24.46
N GLY A 98 18.09 4.58 -23.32
CA GLY A 98 19.19 4.54 -22.36
C GLY A 98 19.31 3.25 -21.54
N ARG A 99 18.53 2.20 -21.81
CA ARG A 99 18.51 0.98 -20.98
C ARG A 99 19.88 0.34 -20.80
N ALA A 100 20.73 0.35 -21.83
CA ALA A 100 22.08 -0.19 -21.75
C ALA A 100 22.94 0.60 -20.75
N VAL A 101 22.89 1.93 -20.80
CA VAL A 101 23.64 2.82 -19.90
C VAL A 101 23.09 2.74 -18.48
N ASN A 102 21.77 2.79 -18.33
CA ASN A 102 21.09 2.82 -17.04
C ASN A 102 21.39 1.62 -16.14
N LYS A 103 21.72 0.45 -16.72
CA LYS A 103 22.11 -0.75 -15.96
C LYS A 103 23.38 -0.58 -15.14
N HIS A 104 24.26 0.33 -15.56
CA HIS A 104 25.56 0.56 -14.93
C HIS A 104 25.55 1.78 -14.01
N LEU A 105 24.45 2.54 -13.96
CA LEU A 105 24.39 3.77 -13.18
C LEU A 105 23.93 3.50 -11.76
N GLU A 106 24.57 4.17 -10.80
CA GLU A 106 24.02 4.33 -9.46
C GLU A 106 22.84 5.31 -9.53
N ILE A 107 21.69 4.90 -9.01
CA ILE A 107 20.46 5.70 -9.04
C ILE A 107 20.06 6.01 -7.59
N PRO A 108 20.32 7.24 -7.12
CA PRO A 108 19.96 7.60 -5.76
C PRO A 108 18.43 7.62 -5.59
N SER A 109 17.97 7.15 -4.44
CA SER A 109 16.55 7.24 -4.10
C SER A 109 16.14 8.69 -3.80
N PHE A 110 14.93 9.05 -4.21
CA PHE A 110 14.31 10.33 -3.86
C PHE A 110 12.79 10.22 -3.90
N ARG A 111 12.13 11.18 -3.26
CA ARG A 111 10.67 11.33 -3.30
C ARG A 111 10.32 12.58 -4.09
N TYR A 112 9.16 12.59 -4.75
CA TYR A 112 8.59 13.79 -5.36
C TYR A 112 7.71 14.56 -4.37
N GLU A 113 7.46 15.83 -4.66
CA GLU A 113 6.30 16.54 -4.07
C GLU A 113 5.07 16.16 -4.89
N ASP A 114 4.33 15.15 -4.44
CA ASP A 114 3.17 14.63 -5.17
C ASP A 114 1.89 15.44 -4.86
N LEU A 115 0.76 15.02 -5.44
CA LEU A 115 -0.55 15.64 -5.16
C LEU A 115 -0.95 15.59 -3.68
N LYS A 116 -0.41 14.65 -2.88
CA LYS A 116 -0.70 14.56 -1.45
C LYS A 116 0.05 15.62 -0.66
N ALA A 117 1.19 16.10 -1.18
CA ALA A 117 1.94 17.20 -0.59
C ALA A 117 1.33 18.57 -0.89
N ALA A 118 0.55 18.72 -1.97
CA ALA A 118 -0.05 20.01 -2.38
C ALA A 118 -0.85 20.72 -1.27
N PRO A 119 -1.72 20.05 -0.48
CA PRO A 119 -2.42 20.69 0.64
C PRO A 119 -1.51 21.31 1.70
N GLY A 120 -0.29 20.78 1.88
CA GLY A 120 0.70 21.37 2.80
C GLY A 120 1.25 22.73 2.34
N PHE A 121 1.04 23.09 1.06
CA PHE A 121 1.46 24.36 0.47
C PHE A 121 0.30 25.29 0.12
N LEU A 122 -0.94 24.92 0.43
CA LEU A 122 -2.14 25.67 0.05
C LEU A 122 -2.97 25.98 1.29
N LEU A 123 -3.54 27.17 1.35
CA LEU A 123 -4.57 27.56 2.31
C LEU A 123 -5.94 27.68 1.64
N PRO A 124 -7.04 27.61 2.41
CA PRO A 124 -8.36 27.94 1.90
C PRO A 124 -8.38 29.32 1.25
N ASN A 125 -9.02 29.40 0.08
CA ASN A 125 -9.17 30.60 -0.75
C ASN A 125 -7.88 31.17 -1.37
N ASP A 126 -6.78 30.43 -1.37
CA ASP A 126 -5.53 30.83 -2.02
C ASP A 126 -5.72 31.10 -3.53
N TYR A 127 -5.21 32.23 -3.99
CA TYR A 127 -5.00 32.46 -5.41
C TYR A 127 -3.70 31.81 -5.85
N VAL A 128 -3.70 31.26 -7.06
CA VAL A 128 -2.57 30.49 -7.60
C VAL A 128 -2.23 30.93 -9.01
N PHE A 129 -0.93 30.87 -9.35
CA PHE A 129 -0.45 30.78 -10.73
C PHE A 129 0.44 29.54 -10.91
N THR A 130 0.48 29.01 -12.13
CA THR A 130 1.30 27.82 -12.47
C THR A 130 2.35 28.16 -13.52
N LEU A 131 3.49 27.47 -13.45
CA LEU A 131 4.59 27.56 -14.40
C LEU A 131 4.92 26.19 -14.98
N ASP A 132 5.27 26.16 -16.26
CA ASP A 132 5.84 25.01 -16.98
C ASP A 132 7.25 25.40 -17.46
N LEU A 133 8.26 24.57 -17.18
CA LEU A 133 9.60 24.77 -17.72
C LEU A 133 9.73 24.16 -19.13
N LYS A 134 10.31 24.92 -20.07
CA LYS A 134 10.51 24.45 -21.44
C LYS A 134 11.67 23.46 -21.52
N SER A 135 11.38 22.18 -21.77
CA SER A 135 12.40 21.13 -21.89
C SER A 135 13.26 21.02 -20.62
N GLY A 136 12.62 20.81 -19.46
CA GLY A 136 13.22 20.73 -18.13
C GLY A 136 14.64 20.18 -18.07
N TYR A 137 14.78 18.88 -18.32
CA TYR A 137 16.07 18.17 -18.21
C TYR A 137 17.18 18.79 -19.06
N HIS A 138 16.87 19.34 -20.23
CA HIS A 138 17.87 19.94 -21.12
C HIS A 138 18.48 21.25 -20.59
N HIS A 139 18.01 21.78 -19.44
CA HIS A 139 18.70 22.88 -18.77
C HIS A 139 19.98 22.43 -18.05
N VAL A 140 20.05 21.16 -17.64
CA VAL A 140 21.16 20.65 -16.84
C VAL A 140 22.19 20.04 -17.78
N ASP A 141 23.34 20.69 -17.87
CA ASP A 141 24.48 20.19 -18.65
C ASP A 141 25.02 18.90 -18.04
N ILE A 142 25.57 18.03 -18.89
CA ILE A 142 26.29 16.83 -18.48
C ILE A 142 27.77 17.11 -18.58
N ARG A 143 28.55 16.55 -17.66
CA ARG A 143 30.01 16.66 -17.70
C ARG A 143 30.55 16.12 -19.03
N GLN A 144 31.50 16.84 -19.62
CA GLN A 144 31.95 16.57 -20.99
C GLN A 144 32.59 15.20 -21.19
N ASP A 145 33.30 14.70 -20.19
CA ASP A 145 33.87 13.34 -20.15
C ASP A 145 32.80 12.24 -20.23
N CYS A 146 31.56 12.54 -19.83
CA CYS A 146 30.45 11.61 -19.80
C CYS A 146 29.65 11.56 -21.11
N TRP A 147 29.85 12.51 -22.04
CA TRP A 147 29.05 12.60 -23.28
C TRP A 147 29.16 11.33 -24.14
N THR A 148 30.33 10.68 -24.15
CA THR A 148 30.59 9.45 -24.93
C THR A 148 29.69 8.26 -24.51
N TYR A 149 29.09 8.31 -23.33
CA TYR A 149 28.16 7.29 -22.84
C TYR A 149 26.70 7.59 -23.18
N LEU A 150 26.42 8.74 -23.80
CA LEU A 150 25.07 9.21 -24.10
C LEU A 150 24.91 9.41 -25.61
N GLY A 151 25.51 8.51 -26.37
CA GLY A 151 25.53 8.57 -27.83
C GLY A 151 24.31 7.92 -28.47
N PHE A 152 24.08 8.27 -29.73
CA PHE A 152 23.18 7.57 -30.64
C PHE A 152 23.66 7.72 -32.09
N LYS A 153 23.14 6.87 -32.98
CA LYS A 153 23.47 6.89 -34.41
C LYS A 153 22.22 7.15 -35.23
N TRP A 154 22.29 8.09 -36.16
CA TRP A 154 21.21 8.39 -37.10
C TRP A 154 21.78 8.79 -38.46
N ARG A 155 21.20 8.26 -39.56
CA ARG A 155 21.66 8.52 -40.95
C ARG A 155 23.18 8.33 -41.16
N GLY A 156 23.77 7.32 -40.52
CA GLY A 156 25.20 7.04 -40.63
C GLY A 156 26.11 7.92 -39.77
N LYS A 157 25.57 8.98 -39.16
CA LYS A 157 26.30 9.93 -38.29
C LYS A 157 26.12 9.59 -36.82
N PHE A 158 27.11 9.95 -36.01
CA PHE A 158 27.08 9.77 -34.57
C PHE A 158 26.83 11.09 -33.85
N TYR A 159 26.06 11.02 -32.78
CA TYR A 159 25.70 12.17 -31.96
C TYR A 159 25.84 11.81 -30.49
N VAL A 160 26.12 12.81 -29.65
CA VAL A 160 26.13 12.68 -28.18
C VAL A 160 25.25 13.73 -27.53
N PHE A 161 24.53 13.37 -26.48
CA PHE A 161 23.83 14.34 -25.65
C PHE A 161 24.81 15.11 -24.77
N THR A 162 24.60 16.42 -24.69
CA THR A 162 25.43 17.34 -23.89
C THR A 162 24.70 17.88 -22.65
N GLN A 163 23.38 17.64 -22.56
CA GLN A 163 22.52 17.88 -21.40
C GLN A 163 21.72 16.61 -21.06
N LEU A 164 21.09 16.54 -19.88
CA LEU A 164 20.31 15.37 -19.41
C LEU A 164 19.27 14.93 -20.46
N PRO A 165 19.46 13.78 -21.13
CA PRO A 165 18.48 13.29 -22.08
C PRO A 165 17.29 12.65 -21.36
N PHE A 166 16.12 12.73 -21.99
CA PHE A 166 14.99 11.90 -21.61
C PHE A 166 15.35 10.42 -21.80
N GLY A 167 15.14 9.61 -20.75
CA GLY A 167 15.49 8.19 -20.74
C GLY A 167 16.73 7.84 -19.91
N LEU A 168 17.50 8.84 -19.46
CA LEU A 168 18.59 8.64 -18.49
C LEU A 168 18.03 8.49 -17.07
N ALA A 169 18.33 7.38 -16.40
CA ALA A 169 17.74 7.02 -15.11
C ALA A 169 17.93 8.10 -14.00
N PRO A 170 19.14 8.64 -13.76
CA PRO A 170 19.31 9.68 -12.73
C PRO A 170 18.78 11.06 -13.13
N ALA A 171 18.30 11.28 -14.37
CA ALA A 171 17.90 12.61 -14.82
C ALA A 171 16.77 13.22 -13.98
N CYS A 172 15.76 12.42 -13.63
CA CYS A 172 14.65 12.86 -12.77
C CYS A 172 15.14 13.27 -11.38
N TRP A 173 16.07 12.50 -10.80
CA TRP A 173 16.65 12.77 -9.50
C TRP A 173 17.45 14.08 -9.51
N ALA A 174 18.36 14.22 -10.48
CA ALA A 174 19.24 15.37 -10.63
C ALA A 174 18.43 16.66 -10.80
N PHE A 175 17.47 16.63 -11.71
CA PHE A 175 16.61 17.78 -11.97
C PHE A 175 15.75 18.15 -10.76
N THR A 176 15.15 17.16 -10.08
CA THR A 176 14.36 17.41 -8.87
C THR A 176 15.19 18.00 -7.74
N LYS A 177 16.44 17.54 -7.55
CA LYS A 177 17.35 18.11 -6.55
C LYS A 177 17.69 19.57 -6.87
N LEU A 178 17.94 19.87 -8.14
CA LEU A 178 18.25 21.22 -8.61
C LEU A 178 17.05 22.16 -8.46
N THR A 179 15.86 21.78 -8.91
CA THR A 179 14.65 22.62 -8.79
C THR A 179 14.21 22.82 -7.33
N ARG A 180 14.47 21.85 -6.44
CA ARG A 180 14.25 22.00 -4.99
C ARG A 180 15.09 23.10 -4.37
N GLU A 181 16.34 23.29 -4.78
CA GLU A 181 17.16 24.39 -4.28
C GLU A 181 16.60 25.75 -4.73
N VAL A 182 16.08 25.83 -5.96
CA VAL A 182 15.38 27.02 -6.45
C VAL A 182 14.16 27.32 -5.58
N MET A 183 13.30 26.32 -5.35
CA MET A 183 12.10 26.43 -4.52
C MET A 183 12.41 26.79 -3.06
N ARG A 184 13.49 26.22 -2.51
CA ARG A 184 13.95 26.50 -1.15
C ARG A 184 14.23 27.99 -0.94
N GLY A 185 14.78 28.67 -1.94
CA GLY A 185 15.04 30.11 -1.88
C GLY A 185 13.77 30.93 -1.63
N TRP A 186 12.66 30.61 -2.30
CA TRP A 186 11.37 31.27 -2.08
C TRP A 186 10.71 30.84 -0.76
N ARG A 187 10.78 29.56 -0.41
CA ARG A 187 10.22 29.04 0.85
C ARG A 187 10.87 29.65 2.09
N ARG A 188 12.18 29.94 2.04
CA ARG A 188 12.90 30.66 3.11
C ARG A 188 12.37 32.09 3.33
N GLN A 189 11.75 32.69 2.30
CA GLN A 189 11.09 34.00 2.38
C GLN A 189 9.62 33.88 2.83
N GLY A 190 9.16 32.68 3.21
CA GLY A 190 7.78 32.40 3.62
C GLY A 190 6.80 32.23 2.45
N TRP A 191 7.28 32.07 1.20
CA TRP A 191 6.40 31.93 0.06
C TRP A 191 5.89 30.48 -0.06
N ARG A 192 4.58 30.34 -0.29
CA ARG A 192 3.93 29.05 -0.52
C ARG A 192 4.09 28.65 -1.99
N CYS A 193 4.87 27.60 -2.25
CA CYS A 193 5.09 27.08 -3.60
C CYS A 193 5.47 25.60 -3.62
N SER A 194 5.09 24.91 -4.69
CA SER A 194 5.48 23.51 -4.96
C SER A 194 6.10 23.37 -6.34
N GLY A 195 7.04 22.45 -6.46
CA GLY A 195 7.69 22.10 -7.72
C GLY A 195 7.75 20.59 -7.90
N TYR A 196 7.04 20.09 -8.91
CA TYR A 196 7.13 18.72 -9.39
C TYR A 196 7.76 18.71 -10.77
N ILE A 197 9.04 18.34 -10.86
CA ILE A 197 9.79 18.34 -12.13
C ILE A 197 9.62 19.69 -12.84
N ASP A 198 8.86 19.73 -13.94
CA ASP A 198 8.62 20.90 -14.78
C ASP A 198 7.39 21.72 -14.34
N ASP A 199 6.45 21.09 -13.63
CA ASP A 199 5.19 21.69 -13.17
C ASP A 199 5.41 22.37 -11.82
N GLN A 200 5.12 23.66 -11.75
CA GLN A 200 5.26 24.45 -10.53
C GLN A 200 4.00 25.26 -10.26
N PHE A 201 3.71 25.53 -8.98
CA PHE A 201 2.70 26.50 -8.60
C PHE A 201 3.17 27.38 -7.44
N HIS A 202 2.64 28.59 -7.40
CA HIS A 202 2.84 29.56 -6.33
C HIS A 202 1.50 30.08 -5.86
N ALA A 203 1.34 30.21 -4.54
CA ALA A 203 0.09 30.54 -3.90
C ALA A 203 0.22 31.72 -2.93
N ASP A 204 -0.84 32.52 -2.86
CA ASP A 204 -1.03 33.56 -1.84
C ASP A 204 -2.52 33.90 -1.71
N GLN A 205 -2.97 34.32 -0.52
CA GLN A 205 -4.35 34.78 -0.30
C GLN A 205 -4.61 36.18 -0.88
N ASP A 206 -3.55 36.96 -1.09
CA ASP A 206 -3.59 38.29 -1.71
C ASP A 206 -3.20 38.19 -3.20
N PRO A 207 -4.13 38.42 -4.13
CA PRO A 207 -3.87 38.28 -5.57
C PRO A 207 -2.89 39.34 -6.09
N ASP A 208 -2.89 40.56 -5.55
CA ASP A 208 -2.01 41.63 -6.01
C ASP A 208 -0.57 41.38 -5.57
N ARG A 209 -0.39 40.87 -4.34
CA ARG A 209 0.91 40.41 -3.88
C ARG A 209 1.40 39.22 -4.70
N LEU A 210 0.51 38.30 -5.08
CA LEU A 210 0.90 37.18 -5.93
C LEU A 210 1.33 37.62 -7.33
N VAL A 211 0.68 38.63 -7.90
CA VAL A 211 1.08 39.22 -9.19
C VAL A 211 2.48 39.84 -9.10
N ARG A 212 2.80 40.57 -8.03
CA ARG A 212 4.17 41.09 -7.79
C ARG A 212 5.19 39.96 -7.68
N ARG A 213 4.89 38.95 -6.85
CA ARG A 213 5.76 37.75 -6.70
C ARG A 213 5.95 37.01 -8.02
N ARG A 214 4.93 36.93 -8.88
CA ARG A 214 5.06 36.30 -10.20
C ARG A 214 6.12 36.99 -11.05
N VAL A 215 6.17 38.32 -11.04
CA VAL A 215 7.22 39.08 -11.76
C VAL A 215 8.60 38.72 -11.21
N ASP A 216 8.75 38.67 -9.89
CA ASP A 216 10.01 38.30 -9.23
C ASP A 216 10.42 36.85 -9.54
N VAL A 217 9.48 35.91 -9.52
CA VAL A 217 9.71 34.50 -9.85
C VAL A 217 10.19 34.35 -11.30
N LEU A 218 9.49 34.96 -12.25
CA LEU A 218 9.86 34.90 -13.67
C LEU A 218 11.24 35.52 -13.90
N SER A 219 11.49 36.69 -13.31
CA SER A 219 12.77 37.39 -13.40
C SER A 219 13.91 36.56 -12.77
N ARG A 220 13.66 35.92 -11.62
CA ARG A 220 14.64 35.07 -10.94
C ARG A 220 14.94 33.80 -11.74
N LEU A 221 13.93 33.13 -12.27
CA LEU A 221 14.12 31.94 -13.11
C LEU A 221 14.96 32.25 -14.35
N GLU A 222 14.70 33.39 -15.00
CA GLU A 222 15.49 33.86 -16.14
C GLU A 222 16.94 34.15 -15.76
N ARG A 223 17.18 34.86 -14.64
CA ARG A 223 18.54 35.10 -14.12
C ARG A 223 19.26 33.83 -13.70
N LEU A 224 18.55 32.79 -13.28
CA LEU A 224 19.14 31.46 -13.02
C LEU A 224 19.35 30.66 -14.31
N GLY A 225 18.95 31.18 -15.48
CA GLY A 225 19.16 30.54 -16.78
C GLY A 225 18.03 29.60 -17.23
N PHE A 226 16.95 29.47 -16.47
CA PHE A 226 15.78 28.69 -16.87
C PHE A 226 14.99 29.35 -17.99
N VAL A 227 14.22 28.55 -18.72
CA VAL A 227 13.29 29.00 -19.76
C VAL A 227 11.88 28.57 -19.37
N VAL A 228 11.03 29.54 -19.09
CA VAL A 228 9.61 29.30 -18.79
C VAL A 228 8.81 29.22 -20.08
N ASN A 229 7.95 28.22 -20.17
CA ASN A 229 7.01 28.04 -21.26
C ASN A 229 5.74 28.86 -21.00
N ARG A 230 5.71 30.09 -21.52
CA ARG A 230 4.63 31.05 -21.27
C ARG A 230 3.26 30.56 -21.76
N GLU A 231 3.20 29.79 -22.85
CA GLU A 231 1.94 29.30 -23.41
C GLU A 231 1.29 28.20 -22.57
N LYS A 232 2.11 27.35 -21.92
CA LYS A 232 1.60 26.30 -21.02
C LYS A 232 1.43 26.75 -19.58
N SER A 233 2.02 27.89 -19.22
CA SER A 233 1.95 28.46 -17.88
C SER A 233 0.66 29.28 -17.70
N MET A 234 0.07 29.24 -16.51
CA MET A 234 -1.09 30.08 -16.18
C MET A 234 -0.62 31.45 -15.67
N LEU A 235 -0.21 32.34 -16.58
CA LEU A 235 0.33 33.67 -16.26
C LEU A 235 -0.70 34.80 -16.26
N GLY A 236 -1.97 34.49 -16.54
CA GLY A 236 -3.10 35.43 -16.45
C GLY A 236 -3.45 35.82 -15.01
N PRO A 237 -4.60 36.46 -14.75
CA PRO A 237 -5.02 36.77 -13.37
C PRO A 237 -4.97 35.51 -12.48
N PRO A 238 -4.43 35.60 -11.25
CA PRO A 238 -4.41 34.47 -10.34
C PRO A 238 -5.79 33.85 -10.15
N ALA A 239 -5.85 32.51 -10.11
CA ALA A 239 -7.09 31.75 -10.06
C ALA A 239 -7.15 30.85 -8.82
N ARG A 240 -8.36 30.59 -8.33
CA ARG A 240 -8.62 29.65 -7.23
C ARG A 240 -8.86 28.22 -7.70
N LEU A 241 -9.24 28.06 -8.96
CA LEU A 241 -9.38 26.78 -9.66
C LEU A 241 -8.27 26.66 -10.69
N PHE A 242 -7.38 25.68 -10.54
CA PHE A 242 -6.23 25.51 -11.44
C PHE A 242 -5.91 24.04 -11.69
N ARG A 243 -5.20 23.76 -12.79
CA ARG A 243 -4.75 22.40 -13.11
C ARG A 243 -3.33 22.18 -12.60
N TYR A 244 -3.11 21.13 -11.82
CA TYR A 244 -1.79 20.72 -11.34
C TYR A 244 -1.68 19.20 -11.30
N LEU A 245 -0.58 18.64 -11.82
CA LEU A 245 -0.35 17.19 -11.97
C LEU A 245 -1.53 16.46 -12.62
N GLY A 246 -2.23 17.17 -13.50
CA GLY A 246 -3.38 16.70 -14.25
C GLY A 246 -4.65 16.46 -13.41
N MET A 247 -4.76 17.07 -12.24
CA MET A 247 -6.02 17.24 -11.49
C MET A 247 -6.42 18.71 -11.51
N LEU A 248 -7.72 19.00 -11.43
CA LEU A 248 -8.21 20.34 -11.12
C LEU A 248 -8.25 20.48 -9.59
N ILE A 249 -7.61 21.53 -9.06
CA ILE A 249 -7.58 21.83 -7.63
C ILE A 249 -8.41 23.10 -7.42
N ASP A 250 -9.40 23.01 -6.55
CA ASP A 250 -10.26 24.12 -6.13
C ASP A 250 -9.91 24.50 -4.69
N THR A 251 -9.26 25.64 -4.51
CA THR A 251 -8.84 26.16 -3.20
C THR A 251 -9.96 26.82 -2.40
N GLU A 252 -11.05 27.24 -3.07
CA GLU A 252 -12.23 27.80 -2.40
C GLU A 252 -13.05 26.68 -1.77
N ARG A 253 -13.25 25.58 -2.51
CA ARG A 253 -13.98 24.40 -2.01
C ARG A 253 -13.10 23.41 -1.25
N GLY A 254 -11.78 23.49 -1.39
CA GLY A 254 -10.84 22.53 -0.82
C GLY A 254 -10.93 21.14 -1.45
N THR A 255 -11.10 21.07 -2.78
CA THR A 255 -11.37 19.79 -3.48
C THR A 255 -10.39 19.50 -4.62
N PHE A 256 -10.18 18.21 -4.88
CA PHE A 256 -9.50 17.70 -6.07
C PHE A 256 -10.52 17.10 -7.03
N VAL A 257 -10.55 17.56 -8.27
CA VAL A 257 -11.52 17.15 -9.29
C VAL A 257 -10.79 16.56 -10.49
N VAL A 258 -11.24 15.40 -10.97
CA VAL A 258 -10.74 14.81 -12.22
C VAL A 258 -11.26 15.65 -13.41
N PRO A 259 -10.36 16.23 -14.24
CA PRO A 259 -10.76 17.05 -15.37
C PRO A 259 -11.58 16.29 -16.42
N GLU A 260 -12.52 16.96 -17.07
CA GLU A 260 -13.44 16.35 -18.03
C GLU A 260 -12.73 15.79 -19.28
N ASP A 261 -11.68 16.46 -19.75
CA ASP A 261 -10.83 15.98 -20.85
C ASP A 261 -10.11 14.66 -20.51
N LYS A 262 -9.85 14.40 -19.21
CA LYS A 262 -9.34 13.11 -18.75
C LYS A 262 -10.45 12.06 -18.58
N ARG A 263 -11.68 12.48 -18.26
CA ARG A 263 -12.85 11.59 -18.21
C ARG A 263 -13.18 11.05 -19.60
N ALA A 264 -13.08 11.90 -20.63
CA ALA A 264 -13.36 11.55 -22.02
C ALA A 264 -12.25 10.74 -22.72
N ARG A 265 -11.00 10.80 -22.24
CA ARG A 265 -9.81 10.15 -22.87
C ARG A 265 -9.49 8.74 -22.37
N ARG A 266 -10.34 8.14 -21.54
CA ARG A 266 -10.11 6.75 -21.12
C ARG A 266 -10.51 5.80 -22.24
N ALA A 267 -9.51 5.32 -22.99
CA ALA A 267 -9.53 3.90 -23.32
C ALA A 267 -9.50 3.14 -21.99
N LEU A 268 -10.31 2.09 -21.85
CA LEU A 268 -10.45 1.33 -20.60
C LEU A 268 -9.11 0.76 -20.07
N TRP A 269 -8.06 0.70 -20.90
CA TRP A 269 -6.77 0.08 -20.58
C TRP A 269 -5.54 0.90 -21.02
N VAL A 270 -4.59 1.13 -20.09
CA VAL A 270 -3.19 1.52 -20.34
C VAL A 270 -2.31 0.78 -19.30
N PRO A 271 -1.21 0.09 -19.69
CA PRO A 271 -0.44 -0.75 -18.78
C PRO A 271 0.57 0.08 -17.96
N THR A 272 0.58 -0.10 -16.64
CA THR A 272 1.68 0.31 -15.73
C THR A 272 1.76 -0.65 -14.54
N GLN A 273 3.00 -0.91 -14.10
CA GLN A 273 3.52 -2.03 -13.28
C GLN A 273 2.91 -2.19 -11.88
N VAL A 274 2.37 -3.39 -11.61
CA VAL A 274 2.69 -4.35 -10.50
C VAL A 274 2.21 -5.72 -11.01
N TYR A 275 3.08 -6.75 -11.15
CA TYR A 275 2.70 -8.04 -11.75
C TYR A 275 2.63 -9.17 -10.71
N PHE A 276 1.47 -9.78 -10.52
CA PHE A 276 1.37 -11.17 -10.03
C PHE A 276 1.61 -12.12 -11.21
N ILE A 277 2.50 -13.11 -11.07
CA ILE A 277 2.76 -14.09 -12.14
C ILE A 277 1.98 -15.36 -11.82
N ILE A 278 1.08 -15.75 -12.73
CA ILE A 278 0.29 -16.98 -12.60
C ILE A 278 0.62 -17.87 -13.78
N HIS A 279 1.01 -19.10 -13.48
CA HIS A 279 1.21 -20.15 -14.47
C HIS A 279 -0.07 -20.97 -14.55
N CYS A 280 -0.59 -21.19 -15.75
CA CYS A 280 -1.82 -21.95 -15.95
C CYS A 280 -1.66 -22.98 -17.07
N ASP A 281 -2.42 -24.06 -16.99
CA ASP A 281 -2.53 -25.06 -18.04
C ASP A 281 -3.91 -25.73 -18.02
N ALA A 282 -4.26 -26.34 -19.15
CA ALA A 282 -5.50 -27.08 -19.34
C ALA A 282 -5.23 -28.47 -19.92
N ALA A 283 -5.78 -29.51 -19.29
CA ALA A 283 -5.77 -30.87 -19.80
C ALA A 283 -7.15 -31.26 -20.35
N GLY A 284 -7.20 -31.67 -21.61
CA GLY A 284 -8.38 -32.31 -22.18
C GLY A 284 -8.56 -33.73 -21.64
N ARG A 285 -9.80 -34.23 -21.64
CA ARG A 285 -10.12 -35.58 -21.17
C ARG A 285 -9.43 -36.63 -22.01
N SER A 286 -8.79 -37.61 -21.38
CA SER A 286 -8.16 -38.74 -22.04
C SER A 286 -8.40 -40.04 -21.27
N ALA A 287 -7.95 -41.18 -21.81
CA ALA A 287 -7.98 -42.44 -21.06
C ALA A 287 -7.13 -42.41 -19.78
N ALA A 288 -6.18 -41.48 -19.66
CA ALA A 288 -5.22 -41.38 -18.56
C ALA A 288 -5.53 -40.25 -17.56
N ASN A 289 -6.47 -39.33 -17.86
CA ASN A 289 -6.88 -38.27 -16.94
C ASN A 289 -8.32 -37.81 -17.24
N VAL A 290 -9.02 -37.34 -16.21
CA VAL A 290 -10.44 -36.96 -16.30
C VAL A 290 -10.67 -35.63 -17.03
N GLY A 291 -9.59 -34.90 -17.34
CA GLY A 291 -9.61 -33.55 -17.90
C GLY A 291 -9.90 -32.49 -16.83
N GLY A 292 -9.06 -31.46 -16.77
CA GLY A 292 -9.18 -30.38 -15.79
C GLY A 292 -8.25 -29.21 -16.07
N TRP A 293 -8.20 -28.28 -15.14
CA TRP A 293 -7.28 -27.15 -15.16
C TRP A 293 -6.41 -27.12 -13.93
N GLY A 294 -5.22 -26.55 -14.10
CA GLY A 294 -4.25 -26.37 -13.04
C GLY A 294 -3.58 -25.01 -13.18
N ALA A 295 -3.37 -24.35 -12.05
CA ALA A 295 -2.64 -23.10 -11.99
C ALA A 295 -1.85 -22.99 -10.69
N TRP A 296 -0.76 -22.25 -10.75
CA TRP A 296 0.03 -21.96 -9.56
C TRP A 296 0.64 -20.56 -9.61
N THR A 297 0.94 -20.04 -8.43
CA THR A 297 1.63 -18.77 -8.24
C THR A 297 2.45 -18.83 -6.95
N VAL A 298 3.26 -17.82 -6.69
CA VAL A 298 4.02 -17.69 -5.44
C VAL A 298 3.56 -16.43 -4.74
N LEU A 299 3.00 -16.58 -3.54
CA LEU A 299 2.51 -15.48 -2.70
C LEU A 299 3.29 -15.50 -1.38
N ASP A 300 3.88 -14.37 -0.99
CA ASP A 300 4.68 -14.23 0.23
C ASP A 300 5.79 -15.28 0.43
N GLY A 301 6.30 -15.86 -0.67
CA GLY A 301 7.36 -16.88 -0.66
C GLY A 301 6.87 -18.33 -0.67
N GLU A 302 5.56 -18.56 -0.59
CA GLU A 302 4.94 -19.89 -0.57
C GLU A 302 4.26 -20.22 -1.91
N LEU A 303 4.29 -21.50 -2.29
CA LEU A 303 3.68 -21.99 -3.53
C LEU A 303 2.18 -22.21 -3.34
N GLU A 304 1.38 -21.46 -4.07
CA GLU A 304 -0.08 -21.55 -4.06
C GLU A 304 -0.57 -22.22 -5.33
N VAL A 305 -1.46 -23.21 -5.18
CA VAL A 305 -1.96 -24.03 -6.28
C VAL A 305 -3.48 -24.01 -6.31
N ALA A 306 -4.04 -23.83 -7.49
CA ALA A 306 -5.47 -23.97 -7.75
C ALA A 306 -5.68 -24.98 -8.88
N ARG A 307 -6.71 -25.81 -8.77
CA ARG A 307 -7.05 -26.83 -9.77
C ARG A 307 -8.53 -27.15 -9.73
N GLY A 308 -9.02 -27.81 -10.76
CA GLY A 308 -10.38 -28.33 -10.78
C GLY A 308 -10.68 -29.16 -12.01
N SER A 309 -11.72 -30.00 -11.91
CA SER A 309 -12.21 -30.83 -13.01
C SER A 309 -13.06 -30.00 -13.98
N TRP A 310 -13.08 -30.38 -15.26
CA TRP A 310 -13.99 -29.76 -16.22
C TRP A 310 -15.44 -30.21 -16.04
N ASP A 311 -16.36 -29.30 -16.26
CA ASP A 311 -17.76 -29.68 -16.47
C ASP A 311 -17.97 -30.36 -17.84
N ALA A 312 -19.15 -30.94 -18.03
CA ALA A 312 -19.48 -31.68 -19.25
C ALA A 312 -19.41 -30.81 -20.52
N PHE A 313 -19.56 -29.49 -20.40
CA PHE A 313 -19.54 -28.56 -21.52
C PHE A 313 -18.10 -28.16 -21.90
N THR A 314 -17.27 -27.82 -20.92
CA THR A 314 -15.90 -27.35 -21.10
C THR A 314 -14.97 -28.49 -21.53
N SER A 315 -15.24 -29.72 -21.05
CA SER A 315 -14.45 -30.91 -21.38
C SER A 315 -14.46 -31.27 -22.87
N VAL A 316 -15.48 -30.84 -23.63
CA VAL A 316 -15.61 -31.11 -25.07
C VAL A 316 -15.13 -29.96 -25.97
N LEU A 317 -14.72 -28.82 -25.39
CA LEU A 317 -14.18 -27.69 -26.14
C LEU A 317 -12.75 -27.95 -26.63
N GLY A 318 -12.31 -27.18 -27.63
CA GLY A 318 -10.93 -27.21 -28.10
C GLY A 318 -9.94 -26.68 -27.06
N SER A 319 -8.65 -26.93 -27.30
CA SER A 319 -7.58 -26.60 -26.34
C SER A 319 -7.48 -25.10 -26.00
N THR A 320 -7.63 -24.20 -26.98
CA THR A 320 -7.58 -22.75 -26.73
C THR A 320 -8.76 -22.23 -25.87
N PRO A 321 -10.02 -22.60 -26.10
CA PRO A 321 -11.12 -22.33 -25.16
C PRO A 321 -10.88 -22.87 -23.75
N GLN A 322 -10.39 -24.10 -23.60
CA GLN A 322 -10.10 -24.70 -22.29
C GLN A 322 -8.98 -23.93 -21.55
N GLU A 323 -7.94 -23.53 -22.27
CA GLU A 323 -6.88 -22.66 -21.76
C GLU A 323 -7.41 -21.29 -21.31
N LEU A 324 -8.32 -20.66 -22.06
CA LEU A 324 -8.96 -19.40 -21.64
C LEU A 324 -9.80 -19.58 -20.36
N HIS A 325 -10.52 -20.69 -20.23
CA HIS A 325 -11.24 -21.03 -18.99
C HIS A 325 -10.30 -21.32 -17.82
N ALA A 326 -9.16 -21.98 -18.06
CA ALA A 326 -8.15 -22.22 -17.03
C ALA A 326 -7.61 -20.89 -16.49
N VAL A 327 -7.38 -19.90 -17.35
CA VAL A 327 -6.99 -18.54 -16.93
C VAL A 327 -8.10 -17.88 -16.09
N TYR A 328 -9.35 -17.96 -16.52
CA TYR A 328 -10.47 -17.40 -15.77
C TYR A 328 -10.57 -18.00 -14.37
N ASN A 329 -10.52 -19.33 -14.27
CA ASN A 329 -10.60 -20.05 -13.01
C ASN A 329 -9.41 -19.74 -12.11
N ALA A 330 -8.20 -19.68 -12.66
CA ALA A 330 -7.01 -19.30 -11.91
C ALA A 330 -7.13 -17.90 -11.33
N LEU A 331 -7.58 -16.93 -12.12
CA LEU A 331 -7.82 -15.57 -11.63
C LEU A 331 -8.90 -15.55 -10.54
N ALA A 332 -10.00 -16.28 -10.73
CA ALA A 332 -11.07 -16.37 -9.74
C ALA A 332 -10.59 -16.98 -8.42
N SER A 333 -9.82 -18.08 -8.47
CA SER A 333 -9.29 -18.76 -7.29
C SER A 333 -8.27 -17.93 -6.55
N PHE A 334 -7.36 -17.25 -7.25
CA PHE A 334 -6.31 -16.46 -6.60
C PHE A 334 -6.76 -15.04 -6.23
N ASN A 335 -7.84 -14.50 -6.79
CA ASN A 335 -8.30 -13.13 -6.47
C ASN A 335 -8.62 -12.94 -4.98
N GLY A 336 -9.17 -13.96 -4.31
CA GLY A 336 -9.44 -13.92 -2.87
C GLY A 336 -8.16 -13.94 -2.01
N PRO A 337 -7.35 -15.02 -2.07
CA PRO A 337 -6.14 -15.18 -1.24
C PRO A 337 -5.01 -14.21 -1.59
N ALA A 338 -4.79 -13.92 -2.88
CA ALA A 338 -3.68 -13.08 -3.35
C ALA A 338 -4.00 -11.59 -3.41
N GLY A 339 -5.27 -11.20 -3.29
CA GLY A 339 -5.70 -9.82 -3.44
C GLY A 339 -5.38 -9.26 -4.83
N LEU A 340 -5.67 -10.01 -5.90
CA LEU A 340 -5.36 -9.61 -7.28
C LEU A 340 -6.07 -8.32 -7.72
N SER A 341 -7.17 -7.96 -7.05
CA SER A 341 -7.94 -6.76 -7.34
C SER A 341 -7.10 -5.49 -7.28
N GLY A 342 -7.20 -4.66 -8.33
CA GLY A 342 -6.43 -3.41 -8.48
C GLY A 342 -4.99 -3.59 -9.00
N HIS A 343 -4.53 -4.81 -9.26
CA HIS A 343 -3.16 -5.12 -9.67
C HIS A 343 -3.06 -5.60 -11.11
N ALA A 344 -1.85 -5.57 -11.69
CA ALA A 344 -1.61 -6.23 -12.98
C ALA A 344 -1.23 -7.70 -12.76
N VAL A 345 -1.68 -8.59 -13.64
CA VAL A 345 -1.45 -10.02 -13.57
C VAL A 345 -0.86 -10.49 -14.89
N LYS A 346 0.27 -11.17 -14.81
CA LYS A 346 0.94 -11.79 -15.94
C LYS A 346 0.64 -13.29 -15.96
N ILE A 347 -0.04 -13.72 -17.00
CA ILE A 347 -0.37 -15.12 -17.25
C ILE A 347 0.73 -15.77 -18.08
N ILE A 348 1.25 -16.89 -17.60
CA ILE A 348 2.14 -17.78 -18.34
C ILE A 348 1.34 -19.00 -18.78
N THR A 349 1.25 -19.21 -20.09
CA THR A 349 0.52 -20.32 -20.74
C THR A 349 1.40 -20.97 -21.79
N ASN A 350 1.18 -22.27 -22.05
CA ASN A 350 1.84 -22.98 -23.13
C ASN A 350 1.08 -22.89 -24.48
N ASN A 351 -0.09 -22.25 -24.50
CA ASN A 351 -0.91 -22.05 -25.70
C ASN A 351 -0.71 -20.66 -26.32
N GLN A 352 -0.08 -20.64 -27.50
CA GLN A 352 0.28 -19.39 -28.19
C GLN A 352 -0.95 -18.59 -28.63
N ASN A 353 -2.06 -19.26 -28.96
CA ASN A 353 -3.30 -18.59 -29.35
C ASN A 353 -3.95 -17.91 -28.14
N THR A 354 -3.98 -18.57 -26.98
CA THR A 354 -4.46 -17.98 -25.73
C THR A 354 -3.68 -16.70 -25.39
N ALA A 355 -2.34 -16.76 -25.42
CA ALA A 355 -1.50 -15.58 -25.17
C ALA A 355 -1.75 -14.45 -26.19
N ASN A 356 -1.95 -14.78 -27.46
CA ASN A 356 -2.28 -13.79 -28.49
C ASN A 356 -3.65 -13.15 -28.27
N ILE A 357 -4.67 -13.94 -27.93
CA ILE A 357 -6.04 -13.46 -27.67
C ILE A 357 -6.04 -12.51 -26.47
N LEU A 358 -5.41 -12.90 -25.36
CA LEU A 358 -5.34 -12.07 -24.15
C LEU A 358 -4.59 -10.74 -24.36
N ASN A 359 -3.54 -10.73 -25.20
CA ASN A 359 -2.77 -9.51 -25.45
C ASN A 359 -3.35 -8.59 -26.54
N LYS A 360 -3.97 -9.16 -27.59
CA LYS A 360 -4.44 -8.41 -28.76
C LYS A 360 -5.95 -8.15 -28.77
N GLY A 361 -6.72 -8.86 -27.95
CA GLY A 361 -8.16 -8.70 -27.82
C GLY A 361 -8.98 -9.18 -29.04
N ALA A 362 -8.39 -9.99 -29.93
CA ALA A 362 -9.05 -10.50 -31.13
C ALA A 362 -9.06 -12.04 -31.15
N ALA A 363 -10.25 -12.63 -31.13
CA ALA A 363 -10.48 -14.07 -31.29
C ALA A 363 -11.19 -14.33 -32.63
N LYS A 364 -10.75 -15.36 -33.39
CA LYS A 364 -11.33 -15.70 -34.70
C LYS A 364 -12.51 -16.68 -34.62
N ALA A 365 -12.72 -17.33 -33.48
CA ALA A 365 -13.73 -18.37 -33.28
C ALA A 365 -14.69 -17.98 -32.15
N ASP A 366 -15.99 -18.23 -32.34
CA ASP A 366 -17.06 -17.77 -31.44
C ASP A 366 -16.92 -18.29 -30.01
N ALA A 367 -16.51 -19.55 -29.83
CA ALA A 367 -16.30 -20.13 -28.50
C ALA A 367 -15.17 -19.42 -27.72
N CYS A 368 -14.08 -19.05 -28.40
CA CYS A 368 -13.00 -18.27 -27.76
C CYS A 368 -13.45 -16.84 -27.44
N TYR A 369 -14.32 -16.26 -28.26
CA TYR A 369 -14.81 -14.89 -28.08
C TYR A 369 -15.67 -14.76 -26.83
N SER A 370 -16.64 -15.66 -26.62
CA SER A 370 -17.54 -15.63 -25.46
C SER A 370 -16.76 -15.74 -24.14
N ILE A 371 -15.81 -16.68 -24.05
CA ILE A 371 -15.00 -16.90 -22.85
C ILE A 371 -14.05 -15.71 -22.62
N ALA A 372 -13.46 -15.18 -23.69
CA ALA A 372 -12.63 -13.98 -23.58
C ALA A 372 -13.42 -12.75 -23.10
N MET A 373 -14.71 -12.63 -23.45
CA MET A 373 -15.59 -11.57 -22.95
C MET A 373 -15.93 -11.74 -21.47
N GLU A 374 -16.22 -12.95 -21.02
CA GLU A 374 -16.46 -13.23 -19.59
C GLU A 374 -15.21 -12.96 -18.75
N LEU A 375 -14.05 -13.43 -19.21
CA LEU A 375 -12.77 -13.19 -18.60
C LEU A 375 -12.43 -11.68 -18.54
N LEU A 376 -12.74 -10.95 -19.61
CA LEU A 376 -12.59 -9.50 -19.65
C LEU A 376 -13.49 -8.81 -18.62
N TRP A 377 -14.76 -9.20 -18.53
CA TRP A 377 -15.71 -8.60 -17.58
C TRP A 377 -15.30 -8.85 -16.15
N PHE A 378 -14.85 -10.07 -15.84
CA PHE A 378 -14.29 -10.40 -14.52
C PHE A 378 -13.08 -9.52 -14.19
N CYS A 379 -12.14 -9.36 -15.13
CA CYS A 379 -10.99 -8.48 -14.94
C CYS A 379 -11.41 -7.01 -14.71
N VAL A 380 -12.44 -6.53 -15.41
CA VAL A 380 -12.97 -5.17 -15.24
C VAL A 380 -13.64 -4.98 -13.88
N GLU A 381 -14.47 -5.94 -13.45
CA GLU A 381 -15.16 -5.90 -12.16
C GLU A 381 -14.19 -5.91 -10.98
N GLN A 382 -13.09 -6.65 -11.12
CA GLN A 382 -12.08 -6.79 -10.08
C GLN A 382 -10.93 -5.76 -10.21
N ASP A 383 -10.93 -4.87 -11.21
CA ASP A 383 -9.82 -3.95 -11.52
C ASP A 383 -8.46 -4.67 -11.73
N ILE A 384 -8.49 -5.87 -12.33
CA ILE A 384 -7.32 -6.72 -12.62
C ILE A 384 -6.79 -6.41 -14.03
N ARG A 385 -5.51 -6.03 -14.16
CA ARG A 385 -4.90 -5.72 -15.47
C ARG A 385 -4.12 -6.90 -16.05
N LEU A 386 -4.65 -7.54 -17.09
CA LEU A 386 -4.08 -8.78 -17.61
C LEU A 386 -3.02 -8.56 -18.70
N GLN A 387 -1.93 -9.32 -18.63
CA GLN A 387 -0.96 -9.52 -19.71
C GLN A 387 -0.66 -11.01 -19.84
N ALA A 388 -0.42 -11.52 -21.05
CA ALA A 388 -0.04 -12.93 -21.23
C ALA A 388 1.34 -13.08 -21.89
N GLU A 389 2.08 -14.12 -21.52
CA GLU A 389 3.31 -14.55 -22.17
C GLU A 389 3.22 -16.04 -22.49
N TRP A 390 3.48 -16.38 -23.75
CA TRP A 390 3.58 -17.76 -24.17
C TRP A 390 4.95 -18.34 -23.77
N ARG A 391 4.97 -19.54 -23.19
CA ARG A 391 6.19 -20.30 -22.93
C ARG A 391 6.08 -21.75 -23.43
N PRO A 392 7.18 -22.39 -23.84
CA PRO A 392 7.17 -23.80 -24.20
C PRO A 392 6.71 -24.69 -23.04
N HIS A 393 6.06 -25.81 -23.35
CA HIS A 393 5.53 -26.77 -22.36
C HIS A 393 6.58 -27.26 -21.34
N THR A 394 7.84 -27.42 -21.76
CA THR A 394 8.97 -27.79 -20.87
C THR A 394 9.18 -26.82 -19.71
N MET A 395 8.68 -25.59 -19.83
CA MET A 395 8.77 -24.54 -18.80
C MET A 395 7.46 -24.32 -18.04
N ASN A 396 6.42 -25.15 -18.25
CA ASN A 396 5.11 -25.05 -17.59
C ASN A 396 4.65 -26.37 -16.94
N GLN A 397 5.59 -27.27 -16.63
CA GLN A 397 5.33 -28.65 -16.19
C GLN A 397 4.48 -28.76 -14.91
N LEU A 398 4.61 -27.80 -13.99
CA LEU A 398 3.88 -27.84 -12.72
C LEU A 398 2.39 -27.53 -12.91
N ALA A 399 2.04 -26.58 -13.79
CA ALA A 399 0.65 -26.29 -14.11
C ALA A 399 0.01 -27.45 -14.90
N ASP A 400 0.77 -28.06 -15.82
CA ASP A 400 0.38 -29.28 -16.53
C ASP A 400 0.07 -30.45 -15.58
N TYR A 401 0.95 -30.70 -14.59
CA TYR A 401 0.76 -31.75 -13.60
C TYR A 401 -0.55 -31.57 -12.82
N TRP A 402 -0.81 -30.36 -12.32
CA TRP A 402 -2.02 -30.08 -11.53
C TRP A 402 -3.31 -30.15 -12.35
N SER A 403 -3.25 -29.83 -13.65
CA SER A 403 -4.41 -29.93 -14.55
C SER A 403 -4.91 -31.37 -14.78
N LYS A 404 -4.09 -32.38 -14.46
CA LYS A 404 -4.38 -33.80 -14.70
C LYS A 404 -4.90 -34.56 -13.47
N ILE A 405 -4.95 -33.92 -12.29
CA ILE A 405 -5.30 -34.58 -11.03
C ILE A 405 -6.69 -34.13 -10.57
N ALA A 406 -7.62 -35.06 -10.42
CA ALA A 406 -8.97 -34.81 -9.94
C ALA A 406 -9.02 -34.55 -8.43
N GLU A 407 -9.93 -33.68 -7.98
CA GLU A 407 -10.30 -33.59 -6.57
C GLU A 407 -11.25 -34.75 -6.19
N PRO A 408 -11.06 -35.39 -5.01
CA PRO A 408 -12.00 -36.39 -4.52
C PRO A 408 -13.35 -35.79 -4.11
N ASP A 409 -14.44 -36.45 -4.51
CA ASP A 409 -15.83 -36.15 -4.13
C ASP A 409 -16.00 -36.08 -2.60
N ASN A 410 -16.39 -34.92 -2.07
CA ASN A 410 -16.53 -34.69 -0.63
C ASN A 410 -17.91 -34.10 -0.27
N CYS A 411 -18.96 -34.90 -0.43
CA CYS A 411 -20.31 -34.62 0.09
C CYS A 411 -20.46 -34.85 1.62
N GLN A 412 -19.38 -35.02 2.39
CA GLN A 412 -19.42 -35.19 3.85
C GLN A 412 -18.43 -34.32 4.66
N GLU A 413 -17.63 -33.46 4.02
CA GLU A 413 -16.64 -32.60 4.69
C GLU A 413 -16.94 -31.09 4.63
N ALA A 414 -18.17 -30.71 4.26
CA ALA A 414 -18.59 -29.31 4.22
C ALA A 414 -18.58 -28.58 5.58
N ASP A 415 -18.27 -29.29 6.69
CA ASP A 415 -18.14 -28.71 8.02
C ASP A 415 -16.69 -28.42 8.46
N LEU A 416 -15.63 -28.78 7.71
CA LEU A 416 -14.25 -28.65 8.23
C LEU A 416 -13.17 -28.07 7.31
N ALA A 417 -13.45 -27.67 6.06
CA ALA A 417 -12.43 -27.24 5.10
C ALA A 417 -12.38 -25.72 4.77
N LEU A 418 -12.69 -24.85 5.74
CA LEU A 418 -12.42 -23.41 5.64
C LEU A 418 -11.79 -22.95 6.96
N ALA A 419 -10.65 -22.24 6.88
CA ALA A 419 -9.87 -21.81 8.04
C ALA A 419 -10.76 -21.39 9.22
N ALA A 420 -10.71 -22.17 10.31
CA ALA A 420 -11.66 -22.16 11.43
C ALA A 420 -11.78 -20.81 12.17
N SER A 421 -10.97 -19.81 11.83
CA SER A 421 -11.01 -18.45 12.37
C SER A 421 -11.99 -17.52 11.62
N SER A 422 -12.16 -17.68 10.30
CA SER A 422 -12.90 -16.74 9.45
C SER A 422 -14.42 -16.97 9.43
N LEU A 423 -14.87 -18.20 9.69
CA LEU A 423 -16.30 -18.59 9.70
C LEU A 423 -17.00 -18.31 11.04
N ARG A 424 -16.27 -18.15 12.15
CA ARG A 424 -16.88 -17.97 13.49
C ARG A 424 -17.87 -16.80 13.55
N GLN A 425 -17.57 -15.70 12.87
CA GLN A 425 -18.44 -14.51 12.82
C GLN A 425 -19.73 -14.72 12.00
N TYR A 426 -19.79 -15.75 11.16
CA TYR A 426 -20.91 -16.03 10.27
C TYR A 426 -21.83 -17.17 10.75
N ILE A 427 -21.41 -17.94 11.77
CA ILE A 427 -22.19 -19.05 12.33
C ILE A 427 -23.53 -18.56 12.90
N THR A 428 -23.51 -17.53 13.74
CA THR A 428 -24.73 -17.04 14.40
C THR A 428 -25.77 -16.47 13.41
N PRO A 429 -25.38 -15.60 12.44
CA PRO A 429 -26.32 -15.16 11.41
C PRO A 429 -26.84 -16.29 10.52
N TRP A 430 -26.01 -17.31 10.22
CA TRP A 430 -26.42 -18.48 9.44
C TRP A 430 -27.49 -19.31 10.18
N GLN A 431 -27.29 -19.61 11.46
CA GLN A 431 -28.26 -20.34 12.27
C GLN A 431 -29.61 -19.61 12.37
N ALA A 432 -29.59 -18.28 12.45
CA ALA A 432 -30.81 -17.48 12.45
C ALA A 432 -31.59 -17.62 11.12
N PHE A 433 -30.89 -17.68 9.98
CA PHE A 433 -31.50 -17.93 8.68
C PHE A 433 -32.08 -19.35 8.58
N VAL A 434 -31.33 -20.38 8.98
CA VAL A 434 -31.79 -21.77 8.96
C VAL A 434 -33.03 -21.95 9.85
N LYS A 435 -33.07 -21.34 11.03
CA LYS A 435 -34.24 -21.35 11.92
C LYS A 435 -35.46 -20.69 11.26
N TRP A 436 -35.25 -19.52 10.65
CA TRP A 436 -36.31 -18.79 9.94
C TRP A 436 -36.88 -19.58 8.75
N TRP A 437 -36.02 -20.32 8.04
CA TRP A 437 -36.38 -21.20 6.93
C TRP A 437 -37.17 -22.42 7.41
N LYS A 438 -36.71 -23.12 8.46
CA LYS A 438 -37.39 -24.29 9.05
C LYS A 438 -38.81 -23.97 9.53
N LEU A 439 -38.98 -22.81 10.18
CA LEU A 439 -40.29 -22.35 10.68
C LEU A 439 -41.34 -22.18 9.58
N ARG A 440 -40.93 -21.99 8.32
CA ARG A 440 -41.81 -21.78 7.17
C ARG A 440 -42.08 -23.04 6.35
N ARG A 441 -41.54 -24.19 6.76
CA ARG A 441 -41.75 -25.51 6.13
C ARG A 441 -41.57 -25.48 4.60
N LEU A 442 -40.53 -24.81 4.13
CA LEU A 442 -40.21 -24.74 2.71
C LEU A 442 -39.73 -26.12 2.22
N PRO A 443 -40.09 -26.53 0.99
CA PRO A 443 -39.69 -27.83 0.44
C PRO A 443 -38.19 -27.87 0.10
N GLY A 444 -37.59 -29.06 0.15
CA GLY A 444 -36.18 -29.28 -0.19
C GLY A 444 -35.22 -29.04 0.99
N THR A 445 -33.95 -28.83 0.68
CA THR A 445 -32.92 -28.48 1.66
C THR A 445 -32.80 -26.95 1.80
N VAL A 446 -32.09 -26.48 2.81
CA VAL A 446 -31.85 -25.03 2.97
C VAL A 446 -31.08 -24.42 1.79
N TYR A 447 -30.31 -25.23 1.05
CA TYR A 447 -29.56 -24.81 -0.13
C TYR A 447 -30.40 -24.77 -1.41
N ASP A 448 -31.59 -25.39 -1.40
CA ASP A 448 -32.55 -25.37 -2.53
C ASP A 448 -33.51 -24.17 -2.45
N VAL A 449 -33.34 -23.30 -1.45
CA VAL A 449 -34.22 -22.16 -1.23
C VAL A 449 -34.19 -21.19 -2.42
N PRO A 450 -35.35 -20.81 -2.98
CA PRO A 450 -35.37 -19.86 -4.08
C PRO A 450 -34.74 -18.51 -3.70
N PRO A 451 -33.93 -17.89 -4.58
CA PRO A 451 -33.25 -16.64 -4.25
C PRO A 451 -34.19 -15.47 -3.88
N ALA A 452 -35.41 -15.47 -4.40
CA ALA A 452 -36.45 -14.51 -4.00
C ALA A 452 -36.81 -14.62 -2.51
N VAL A 453 -36.87 -15.83 -1.96
CA VAL A 453 -37.20 -16.12 -0.56
C VAL A 453 -36.07 -15.70 0.38
N VAL A 454 -34.82 -15.84 -0.07
CA VAL A 454 -33.65 -15.29 0.64
C VAL A 454 -33.71 -13.76 0.71
N GLY A 455 -34.15 -13.12 -0.38
CA GLY A 455 -34.39 -11.67 -0.39
C GLY A 455 -35.45 -11.24 0.63
N LEU A 456 -36.53 -12.01 0.78
CA LEU A 456 -37.56 -11.76 1.79
C LEU A 456 -37.02 -11.91 3.22
N TYR A 457 -36.15 -12.90 3.46
CA TYR A 457 -35.46 -13.02 4.74
C TYR A 457 -34.61 -11.79 5.04
N LEU A 458 -33.75 -11.36 4.10
CA LEU A 458 -32.92 -10.16 4.27
C LEU A 458 -33.76 -8.89 4.48
N TYR A 459 -34.93 -8.79 3.85
CA TYR A 459 -35.88 -7.71 4.09
C TYR A 459 -36.48 -7.78 5.51
N SER A 460 -36.78 -8.97 6.03
CA SER A 460 -37.22 -9.13 7.43
C SER A 460 -36.13 -8.75 8.44
N VAL A 461 -34.87 -9.04 8.14
CA VAL A 461 -33.71 -8.61 8.95
C VAL A 461 -33.56 -7.09 8.91
N TYR A 462 -33.82 -6.46 7.75
CA TYR A 462 -33.86 -5.00 7.61
C TYR A 462 -34.96 -4.37 8.49
N ILE A 463 -36.20 -4.91 8.48
CA ILE A 463 -37.30 -4.39 9.32
C ILE A 463 -36.95 -4.52 10.81
N SER A 464 -36.41 -5.67 11.23
CA SER A 464 -35.95 -5.84 12.62
C SER A 464 -34.80 -4.91 12.99
N ALA A 465 -33.84 -4.69 12.08
CA ALA A 465 -32.74 -3.76 12.29
C ALA A 465 -33.23 -2.30 12.43
N ALA A 466 -34.23 -1.91 11.64
CA ALA A 466 -34.87 -0.60 11.74
C ALA A 466 -35.59 -0.41 13.09
N ALA A 467 -36.35 -1.42 13.54
CA ALA A 467 -37.06 -1.39 14.82
C ALA A 467 -36.09 -1.27 16.02
N ASP A 468 -34.95 -1.95 15.95
CA ASP A 468 -33.92 -1.94 17.00
C ASP A 468 -32.96 -0.74 16.92
N GLY A 469 -33.07 0.12 15.90
CA GLY A 469 -32.22 1.29 15.70
C GLY A 469 -30.74 0.98 15.41
N VAL A 470 -30.44 -0.19 14.84
CA VAL A 470 -29.08 -0.61 14.47
C VAL A 470 -28.78 -0.36 12.98
N GLY A 471 -27.52 -0.07 12.66
CA GLY A 471 -27.06 0.19 11.29
C GLY A 471 -27.09 -1.03 10.37
N GLU A 472 -26.71 -0.82 9.10
CA GLU A 472 -26.77 -1.83 8.03
C GLU A 472 -25.94 -3.12 8.28
N GLY A 473 -25.04 -3.12 9.28
CA GLY A 473 -24.14 -4.22 9.60
C GLY A 473 -24.84 -5.55 9.85
N ARG A 474 -26.04 -5.55 10.44
CA ARG A 474 -26.82 -6.78 10.70
C ARG A 474 -27.31 -7.43 9.40
N VAL A 475 -27.77 -6.62 8.45
CA VAL A 475 -28.21 -7.08 7.13
C VAL A 475 -27.01 -7.54 6.29
N ARG A 476 -25.88 -6.83 6.39
CA ARG A 476 -24.63 -7.22 5.74
C ARG A 476 -24.07 -8.54 6.28
N ALA A 477 -24.08 -8.74 7.59
CA ALA A 477 -23.64 -9.98 8.23
C ALA A 477 -24.53 -11.17 7.87
N ALA A 478 -25.85 -10.99 7.86
CA ALA A 478 -26.79 -12.03 7.41
C ALA A 478 -26.58 -12.40 5.93
N SER A 479 -26.43 -11.41 5.06
CA SER A 479 -26.14 -11.67 3.64
C SER A 479 -24.76 -12.29 3.43
N GLY A 480 -23.75 -11.90 4.22
CA GLY A 480 -22.40 -12.48 4.16
C GLY A 480 -22.38 -13.93 4.63
N ALA A 481 -23.12 -14.25 5.70
CA ALA A 481 -23.24 -15.62 6.20
C ALA A 481 -23.92 -16.55 5.19
N ILE A 482 -25.05 -16.13 4.60
CA ILE A 482 -25.73 -16.93 3.56
C ILE A 482 -24.83 -17.11 2.34
N HIS A 483 -24.05 -16.09 1.98
CA HIS A 483 -23.06 -16.22 0.91
C HIS A 483 -21.99 -17.26 1.26
N ALA A 484 -21.35 -17.12 2.42
CA ALA A 484 -20.28 -18.01 2.86
C ALA A 484 -20.72 -19.47 2.96
N PHE A 485 -21.88 -19.77 3.54
CA PHE A 485 -22.34 -21.15 3.72
C PHE A 485 -22.85 -21.80 2.43
N PHE A 486 -23.45 -21.03 1.51
CA PHE A 486 -23.79 -21.56 0.18
C PHE A 486 -22.54 -21.85 -0.65
N THR A 487 -21.59 -20.93 -0.64
CA THR A 487 -20.30 -21.10 -1.31
C THR A 487 -19.50 -22.26 -0.71
N ALA A 488 -19.51 -22.42 0.62
CA ALA A 488 -18.89 -23.57 1.31
C ALA A 488 -19.55 -24.90 0.97
N ALA A 489 -20.87 -24.90 0.72
CA ALA A 489 -21.61 -26.07 0.25
C ALA A 489 -21.43 -26.33 -1.27
N GLY A 490 -20.60 -25.54 -1.97
CA GLY A 490 -20.41 -25.65 -3.41
C GLY A 490 -21.62 -25.21 -4.26
N VAL A 491 -22.59 -24.52 -3.65
CA VAL A 491 -23.83 -24.08 -4.33
C VAL A 491 -23.77 -22.58 -4.61
N THR A 492 -24.23 -22.17 -5.79
CA THR A 492 -24.29 -20.75 -6.17
C THR A 492 -25.09 -19.94 -5.16
N SER A 493 -24.48 -18.89 -4.61
CA SER A 493 -25.12 -18.09 -3.57
C SER A 493 -26.34 -17.31 -4.09
N PRO A 494 -27.51 -17.42 -3.43
CA PRO A 494 -28.72 -16.67 -3.78
C PRO A 494 -28.61 -15.17 -3.48
N THR A 495 -27.56 -14.74 -2.78
CA THR A 495 -27.39 -13.36 -2.31
C THR A 495 -27.12 -12.35 -3.43
N SER A 496 -26.70 -12.83 -4.61
CA SER A 496 -26.52 -12.02 -5.82
C SER A 496 -27.85 -11.67 -6.51
N HIS A 497 -28.96 -12.30 -6.14
CA HIS A 497 -30.27 -12.05 -6.73
C HIS A 497 -30.78 -10.61 -6.51
N PRO A 498 -31.55 -10.01 -7.45
CA PRO A 498 -32.04 -8.63 -7.33
C PRO A 498 -32.74 -8.30 -6.02
N THR A 499 -33.57 -9.20 -5.47
CA THR A 499 -34.29 -8.99 -4.20
C THR A 499 -33.33 -8.85 -3.01
N CYS A 500 -32.28 -9.68 -2.95
CA CYS A 500 -31.22 -9.61 -1.95
C CYS A 500 -30.40 -8.32 -2.07
N ARG A 501 -30.12 -7.86 -3.30
CA ARG A 501 -29.47 -6.57 -3.55
C ARG A 501 -30.34 -5.39 -3.10
N THR A 502 -31.63 -5.44 -3.36
CA THR A 502 -32.58 -4.40 -2.93
C THR A 502 -32.63 -4.30 -1.40
N ALA A 503 -32.73 -5.42 -0.68
CA ALA A 503 -32.70 -5.42 0.79
C ALA A 503 -31.42 -4.79 1.35
N ARG A 504 -30.25 -5.11 0.78
CA ARG A 504 -28.97 -4.49 1.16
C ARG A 504 -28.91 -2.99 0.86
N ARG A 505 -29.44 -2.56 -0.28
CA ARG A 505 -29.50 -1.13 -0.65
C ARG A 505 -30.43 -0.34 0.27
N LEU A 506 -31.58 -0.90 0.63
CA LEU A 506 -32.50 -0.27 1.58
C LEU A 506 -31.86 -0.15 2.98
N ALA A 507 -31.14 -1.18 3.42
CA ALA A 507 -30.37 -1.14 4.65
C ALA A 507 -29.30 -0.04 4.61
N ALA A 508 -28.47 0.00 3.57
CA ALA A 508 -27.40 1.00 3.42
C ALA A 508 -27.92 2.45 3.36
N LYS A 509 -29.10 2.65 2.76
CA LYS A 509 -29.67 3.99 2.56
C LYS A 509 -30.42 4.52 3.78
N TYR A 510 -31.12 3.65 4.51
CA TYR A 510 -32.09 4.08 5.53
C TYR A 510 -31.73 3.64 6.95
N LEU A 511 -30.83 2.67 7.16
CA LEU A 511 -30.37 2.30 8.50
C LEU A 511 -29.15 3.13 8.89
N VAL A 512 -29.39 4.28 9.52
CA VAL A 512 -28.35 5.08 10.17
C VAL A 512 -28.13 4.50 11.58
N PRO A 513 -26.92 4.04 11.92
CA PRO A 513 -26.65 3.61 13.29
C PRO A 513 -26.86 4.80 14.23
N ARG A 514 -27.67 4.63 15.29
CA ARG A 514 -27.62 5.59 16.40
C ARG A 514 -26.17 5.67 16.89
N PRO A 515 -25.61 6.87 17.15
CA PRO A 515 -24.26 6.99 17.66
C PRO A 515 -24.15 6.18 18.95
N PHE A 516 -23.36 5.12 18.88
CA PHE A 516 -23.03 4.31 20.04
C PHE A 516 -22.05 5.14 20.85
N LEU A 517 -22.49 5.74 21.96
CA LEU A 517 -21.59 6.21 23.01
C LEU A 517 -20.80 4.98 23.47
N ARG A 518 -19.58 4.82 22.97
CA ARG A 518 -18.65 3.84 23.54
C ARG A 518 -18.01 4.52 24.72
N ASP A 519 -18.37 4.09 25.91
CA ASP A 519 -17.69 4.52 27.11
C ASP A 519 -16.19 4.21 26.96
N ALA A 520 -15.38 5.26 27.01
CA ALA A 520 -13.93 5.15 26.90
C ALA A 520 -13.35 4.79 28.27
N PHE A 521 -12.38 3.89 28.32
CA PHE A 521 -11.65 3.61 29.56
C PHE A 521 -10.82 4.85 29.92
N THR A 522 -11.11 5.48 31.05
CA THR A 522 -10.49 6.74 31.45
C THR A 522 -9.30 6.54 32.40
N SER A 523 -8.53 7.60 32.64
CA SER A 523 -7.51 7.60 33.70
C SER A 523 -8.10 7.39 35.09
N ALA A 524 -9.34 7.83 35.33
CA ALA A 524 -10.06 7.59 36.57
C ALA A 524 -10.44 6.11 36.74
N ASP A 525 -10.79 5.43 35.64
CA ASP A 525 -11.05 3.98 35.65
C ASP A 525 -9.77 3.19 35.90
N LEU A 526 -8.64 3.62 35.33
CA LEU A 526 -7.32 3.06 35.63
C LEU A 526 -6.97 3.21 37.11
N ALA A 527 -7.13 4.42 37.66
CA ALA A 527 -6.86 4.70 39.06
C ALA A 527 -7.76 3.85 39.98
N ARG A 528 -9.03 3.67 39.63
CA ARG A 528 -9.97 2.82 40.38
C ARG A 528 -9.57 1.35 40.33
N LEU A 529 -9.28 0.83 39.14
CA LEU A 529 -8.86 -0.57 38.95
C LEU A 529 -7.57 -0.87 39.71
N VAL A 530 -6.56 0.01 39.63
CA VAL A 530 -5.31 -0.16 40.39
C VAL A 530 -5.51 0.09 41.89
N GLY A 531 -6.40 0.99 42.29
CA GLY A 531 -6.75 1.19 43.69
C GLY A 531 -7.34 -0.07 44.33
N THR A 532 -8.20 -0.79 43.59
CA THR A 532 -8.83 -2.02 44.06
C THR A 532 -7.87 -3.22 44.03
N PHE A 533 -7.05 -3.35 42.98
CA PHE A 533 -6.28 -4.57 42.70
C PHE A 533 -4.75 -4.43 42.76
N GLY A 534 -4.23 -3.22 42.90
CA GLY A 534 -2.80 -2.91 42.87
C GLY A 534 -2.16 -2.69 44.25
N GLY A 535 -2.89 -2.93 45.34
CA GLY A 535 -2.42 -2.76 46.72
C GLY A 535 -1.21 -3.66 47.08
N PRO A 536 -0.54 -3.40 48.22
CA PRO A 536 0.67 -4.12 48.64
C PRO A 536 0.44 -5.63 48.83
N ASP A 537 -0.75 -6.04 49.30
CA ASP A 537 -1.08 -7.45 49.58
C ASP A 537 -1.79 -8.16 48.43
N THR A 538 -1.84 -7.55 47.24
CA THR A 538 -2.57 -8.12 46.11
C THR A 538 -1.94 -9.41 45.57
N GLY A 539 -2.76 -10.33 45.09
CA GLY A 539 -2.29 -11.56 44.46
C GLY A 539 -1.50 -11.30 43.18
N LEU A 540 -0.54 -12.19 42.87
CA LEU A 540 0.37 -12.01 41.73
C LEU A 540 -0.35 -11.81 40.38
N ARG A 541 -1.46 -12.52 40.15
CA ARG A 541 -2.28 -12.35 38.93
C ARG A 541 -2.89 -10.96 38.82
N HIS A 542 -3.40 -10.40 39.92
CA HIS A 542 -3.99 -9.06 39.94
C HIS A 542 -2.93 -7.98 39.75
N LEU A 543 -1.75 -8.13 40.37
CA LEU A 543 -0.62 -7.23 40.14
C LEU A 543 -0.18 -7.24 38.68
N MET A 544 -0.07 -8.43 38.07
CA MET A 544 0.27 -8.60 36.67
C MET A 544 -0.74 -7.92 35.74
N MET A 545 -2.03 -8.07 36.02
CA MET A 545 -3.09 -7.40 35.26
C MET A 545 -3.02 -5.87 35.43
N CYS A 546 -2.78 -5.36 36.64
CA CYS A 546 -2.63 -3.92 36.86
C CYS A 546 -1.44 -3.34 36.07
N ALA A 547 -0.29 -4.01 36.10
CA ALA A 547 0.90 -3.61 35.34
C ALA A 547 0.61 -3.62 33.82
N ALA A 548 -0.01 -4.69 33.33
CA ALA A 548 -0.40 -4.84 31.93
C ALA A 548 -1.36 -3.75 31.45
N VAL A 549 -2.43 -3.50 32.20
CA VAL A 549 -3.42 -2.47 31.87
C VAL A 549 -2.79 -1.08 31.89
N ALA A 550 -1.93 -0.79 32.88
CA ALA A 550 -1.20 0.48 32.96
C ALA A 550 -0.26 0.67 31.76
N ILE A 551 0.55 -0.33 31.40
CA ILE A 551 1.45 -0.28 30.24
C ILE A 551 0.67 -0.08 28.94
N MET A 552 -0.41 -0.84 28.73
CA MET A 552 -1.27 -0.69 27.54
C MET A 552 -1.94 0.68 27.47
N PHE A 553 -2.38 1.22 28.61
CA PHE A 553 -3.00 2.52 28.69
C PHE A 553 -1.99 3.63 28.39
N PHE A 554 -0.88 3.71 29.13
CA PHE A 554 0.10 4.80 28.98
C PHE A 554 0.88 4.77 27.66
N ARG A 555 1.10 3.58 27.07
CA ARG A 555 1.85 3.44 25.82
C ARG A 555 0.99 3.12 24.59
N PHE A 556 -0.33 3.13 24.73
CA PHE A 556 -1.28 2.88 23.64
C PHE A 556 -1.07 1.51 22.96
N LEU A 557 -0.57 0.52 23.70
CA LEU A 557 -0.28 -0.80 23.15
C LEU A 557 -1.55 -1.59 22.90
N ARG A 558 -1.56 -2.39 21.82
CA ARG A 558 -2.56 -3.45 21.65
C ARG A 558 -2.18 -4.64 22.54
N PHE A 559 -3.14 -5.55 22.73
CA PHE A 559 -2.86 -6.79 23.44
C PHE A 559 -1.71 -7.58 22.78
N ASP A 560 -1.70 -7.67 21.44
CA ASP A 560 -0.66 -8.38 20.71
C ASP A 560 0.72 -7.76 20.95
N ASP A 561 0.81 -6.42 21.04
CA ASP A 561 2.07 -5.74 21.36
C ASP A 561 2.48 -6.02 22.83
N LEU A 562 1.53 -6.02 23.77
CA LEU A 562 1.79 -6.33 25.18
C LEU A 562 2.24 -7.79 25.38
N ALA A 563 1.65 -8.72 24.63
CA ALA A 563 1.92 -10.16 24.75
C ALA A 563 3.38 -10.50 24.43
N GLU A 564 4.03 -9.67 23.59
CA GLU A 564 5.43 -9.82 23.14
C GLU A 564 6.44 -9.06 24.02
N VAL A 565 6.00 -8.38 25.09
CA VAL A 565 6.91 -7.66 26.00
C VAL A 565 7.75 -8.67 26.76
N CYS A 566 9.02 -8.82 26.36
CA CYS A 566 9.98 -9.74 26.97
C CYS A 566 10.60 -9.14 28.24
N VAL A 567 10.80 -9.94 29.30
CA VAL A 567 11.38 -9.44 30.57
C VAL A 567 12.91 -9.36 30.58
N HIS A 568 13.56 -9.78 29.48
CA HIS A 568 15.02 -9.81 29.34
C HIS A 568 15.63 -8.44 29.69
N THR A 569 16.74 -8.41 30.43
CA THR A 569 17.38 -7.16 30.88
C THR A 569 17.67 -6.21 29.73
N ASP A 570 18.07 -6.76 28.59
CA ASP A 570 18.47 -5.99 27.40
C ASP A 570 17.29 -5.59 26.50
N LEU A 571 16.07 -6.06 26.79
CA LEU A 571 14.85 -5.77 26.02
C LEU A 571 13.79 -5.03 26.83
N LEU A 572 13.93 -5.03 28.16
CA LEU A 572 13.09 -4.29 29.10
C LEU A 572 13.99 -3.53 30.07
N ILE A 573 14.39 -2.32 29.70
CA ILE A 573 15.32 -1.53 30.50
C ILE A 573 14.48 -0.69 31.47
N ILE A 574 14.70 -0.81 32.77
CA ILE A 574 14.00 0.00 33.79
C ILE A 574 15.03 0.91 34.46
N THR A 575 14.74 2.20 34.47
CA THR A 575 15.57 3.24 35.10
C THR A 575 14.77 3.99 36.16
N GLU A 576 15.43 4.89 36.89
CA GLU A 576 14.77 5.77 37.86
C GLU A 576 13.71 6.69 37.23
N SER A 577 13.85 7.04 35.94
CA SER A 577 12.96 8.01 35.28
C SER A 577 11.94 7.38 34.32
N HIS A 578 12.22 6.20 33.76
CA HIS A 578 11.38 5.57 32.75
C HIS A 578 11.71 4.08 32.54
N MET A 579 10.89 3.40 31.76
CA MET A 579 11.09 2.04 31.29
C MET A 579 11.10 2.00 29.75
N GLU A 580 12.13 1.40 29.14
CA GLU A 580 12.22 1.13 27.71
C GLU A 580 11.84 -0.33 27.44
N ILE A 581 11.00 -0.54 26.43
CA ILE A 581 10.51 -1.85 26.02
C ILE A 581 10.83 -2.03 24.53
N PHE A 582 11.53 -3.09 24.19
CA PHE A 582 11.69 -3.50 22.80
C PHE A 582 10.50 -4.37 22.36
N LEU A 583 9.80 -3.94 21.31
CA LEU A 583 8.75 -4.71 20.66
C LEU A 583 9.33 -5.37 19.41
N PRO A 584 9.54 -6.70 19.40
CA PRO A 584 10.14 -7.38 18.25
C PRO A 584 9.22 -7.40 17.03
N ARG A 585 7.90 -7.32 17.24
CA ARG A 585 6.87 -7.25 16.20
C ARG A 585 5.80 -6.27 16.62
N SER A 586 5.37 -5.43 15.68
CA SER A 586 4.15 -4.64 15.84
C SER A 586 3.40 -4.62 14.52
N LYS A 587 2.08 -4.49 14.57
CA LYS A 587 1.21 -4.43 13.38
C LYS A 587 1.54 -3.25 12.43
N THR A 588 2.28 -2.25 12.90
CA THR A 588 2.77 -1.12 12.09
C THR A 588 4.19 -1.33 11.54
N ASP A 589 4.90 -2.39 11.94
CA ASP A 589 6.25 -2.70 11.50
C ASP A 589 6.21 -3.67 10.31
N GLN A 590 6.02 -3.11 9.11
CA GLN A 590 5.98 -3.88 7.86
C GLN A 590 7.33 -4.52 7.48
N LEU A 591 8.43 -4.12 8.13
CA LEU A 591 9.79 -4.57 7.79
C LEU A 591 10.41 -5.47 8.87
N TRP A 592 9.68 -5.79 9.93
CA TRP A 592 10.12 -6.69 11.02
C TRP A 592 11.44 -6.22 11.66
N LYS A 593 11.60 -4.91 11.79
CA LYS A 593 12.81 -4.29 12.38
C LYS A 593 12.74 -4.21 13.90
N GLY A 594 11.55 -4.40 14.47
CA GLY A 594 11.27 -4.12 15.87
C GLY A 594 11.26 -2.62 16.18
N ALA A 595 10.68 -2.24 17.32
CA ALA A 595 10.61 -0.86 17.76
C ALA A 595 10.81 -0.72 19.26
N TRP A 596 11.64 0.24 19.66
CA TRP A 596 11.75 0.65 21.05
C TRP A 596 10.61 1.59 21.43
N VAL A 597 9.96 1.29 22.56
CA VAL A 597 8.94 2.13 23.15
C VAL A 597 9.31 2.50 24.58
N VAL A 598 9.11 3.77 24.95
CA VAL A 598 9.48 4.28 26.26
C VAL A 598 8.23 4.64 27.05
N VAL A 599 8.19 4.25 28.32
CA VAL A 599 7.11 4.51 29.28
C VAL A 599 7.69 5.31 30.45
N GLY A 600 7.28 6.57 30.60
CA GLY A 600 7.75 7.44 31.68
C GLY A 600 7.29 6.97 33.06
N ARG A 601 8.14 7.17 34.09
CA ARG A 601 7.74 7.01 35.48
C ARG A 601 6.87 8.20 35.90
N ILE A 602 5.71 7.91 36.48
CA ILE A 602 4.79 8.91 37.02
C ILE A 602 4.59 8.69 38.52
N GLY A 603 4.06 9.69 39.22
CA GLY A 603 3.66 9.55 40.62
C GLY A 603 2.38 8.70 40.79
N GLY A 604 2.15 8.21 42.00
CA GLY A 604 0.91 7.53 42.38
C GLY A 604 0.89 6.00 42.15
N ALA A 605 -0.16 5.35 42.66
CA ALA A 605 -0.27 3.88 42.70
C ALA A 605 -0.42 3.24 41.31
N ALA A 606 -0.90 3.98 40.31
CA ALA A 606 -1.08 3.53 38.93
C ALA A 606 0.16 3.70 38.04
N CYS A 607 1.32 4.04 38.63
CA CYS A 607 2.57 4.18 37.88
C CYS A 607 2.94 2.88 37.16
N PRO A 608 3.01 2.86 35.81
CA PRO A 608 3.29 1.65 35.06
C PRO A 608 4.68 1.09 35.35
N VAL A 609 5.67 1.96 35.57
CA VAL A 609 7.05 1.55 35.92
C VAL A 609 7.08 0.93 37.31
N GLY A 610 6.46 1.56 38.31
CA GLY A 610 6.40 1.02 39.68
C GLY A 610 5.60 -0.28 39.79
N LEU A 611 4.52 -0.43 39.02
CA LEU A 611 3.77 -1.68 38.94
C LEU A 611 4.58 -2.80 38.27
N ALA A 612 5.34 -2.48 37.22
CA ALA A 612 6.23 -3.44 36.55
C ALA A 612 7.36 -3.91 37.49
N GLU A 613 8.01 -3.00 38.21
CA GLU A 613 9.07 -3.35 39.18
C GLU A 613 8.53 -4.28 40.28
N ARG A 614 7.41 -3.91 40.91
CA ARG A 614 6.76 -4.73 41.93
C ARG A 614 6.36 -6.11 41.41
N LEU A 615 5.89 -6.18 40.16
CA LEU A 615 5.56 -7.44 39.51
C LEU A 615 6.80 -8.30 39.31
N LEU A 616 7.88 -7.73 38.77
CA LEU A 616 9.13 -8.45 38.51
C LEU A 616 9.73 -9.01 39.81
N GLU A 617 9.69 -8.23 40.88
CA GLU A 617 10.17 -8.63 42.21
C GLU A 617 9.28 -9.71 42.84
N ARG A 618 7.97 -9.48 42.98
CA ARG A 618 7.06 -10.45 43.62
C ARG A 618 6.87 -11.73 42.80
N GLY A 619 6.96 -11.62 41.48
CA GLY A 619 6.90 -12.77 40.58
C GLY A 619 8.20 -13.57 40.53
N ALA A 620 9.28 -13.08 41.15
CA ALA A 620 10.62 -13.65 41.09
C ALA A 620 11.06 -13.91 39.63
N TYR A 621 10.79 -12.96 38.73
CA TYR A 621 11.10 -13.11 37.31
C TYR A 621 12.61 -13.26 37.12
N ARG A 622 13.02 -14.31 36.41
CA ARG A 622 14.38 -14.38 35.85
C ARG A 622 14.43 -13.51 34.61
N ARG A 623 15.41 -12.60 34.57
CA ARG A 623 15.55 -11.58 33.52
C ARG A 623 16.84 -11.71 32.72
N SER A 624 17.79 -12.50 33.21
CA SER A 624 19.02 -12.84 32.52
C SER A 624 19.07 -14.35 32.36
N PRO A 625 19.20 -14.87 31.12
CA PRO A 625 19.29 -16.30 30.89
C PRO A 625 20.58 -16.85 31.48
N SER A 626 20.51 -18.03 32.11
CA SER A 626 21.69 -18.69 32.66
C SER A 626 22.56 -19.39 31.61
N HIS A 627 22.02 -19.63 30.41
CA HIS A 627 22.68 -20.26 29.26
C HIS A 627 22.09 -19.73 27.93
N PRO A 628 22.84 -19.67 26.80
CA PRO A 628 22.36 -19.12 25.51
C PRO A 628 21.09 -19.72 24.89
N GLN A 629 20.65 -20.88 25.37
CA GLN A 629 19.43 -21.54 24.89
C GLN A 629 18.23 -21.37 25.84
N GLU A 630 18.41 -20.67 26.96
CA GLU A 630 17.37 -20.40 27.95
C GLU A 630 16.53 -19.19 27.52
N ASP A 631 15.21 -19.36 27.47
CA ASP A 631 14.26 -18.28 27.21
C ASP A 631 13.72 -17.73 28.54
N VAL A 632 13.98 -16.47 28.81
CA VAL A 632 13.47 -15.81 30.03
C VAL A 632 12.02 -15.39 29.89
N GLY A 633 11.44 -15.30 28.69
CA GLY A 633 10.01 -15.20 28.44
C GLY A 633 9.34 -13.82 28.58
N PRO A 634 8.02 -13.74 28.33
CA PRO A 634 7.24 -12.50 28.32
C PRO A 634 6.84 -12.03 29.74
N LEU A 635 6.35 -10.80 29.84
CA LEU A 635 5.86 -10.19 31.07
C LEU A 635 4.56 -10.87 31.54
N LEU A 636 3.62 -11.12 30.62
CA LEU A 636 2.36 -11.80 30.90
C LEU A 636 2.54 -13.31 30.95
N ARG A 637 2.14 -13.96 32.04
CA ARG A 637 2.30 -15.41 32.23
C ARG A 637 1.17 -16.04 33.02
N VAL A 638 1.06 -17.36 32.93
CA VAL A 638 0.15 -18.14 33.76
C VAL A 638 0.65 -18.18 35.21
N VAL A 639 -0.24 -17.83 36.15
CA VAL A 639 -0.01 -17.92 37.59
C VAL A 639 -0.67 -19.19 38.13
N GLN A 640 0.10 -20.02 38.83
CA GLN A 640 -0.41 -21.17 39.57
C GLN A 640 -0.55 -20.82 41.04
N TYR A 641 -1.68 -21.19 41.64
CA TYR A 641 -1.95 -20.95 43.06
C TYR A 641 -1.63 -22.19 43.88
N THR A 642 -0.81 -22.03 44.92
CA THR A 642 -0.52 -23.06 45.93
C THR A 642 -1.03 -22.60 47.29
N ARG A 643 -0.93 -23.47 48.32
CA ARG A 643 -1.26 -23.14 49.71
C ARG A 643 -0.50 -21.93 50.28
N THR A 644 0.62 -21.53 49.65
CA THR A 644 1.49 -20.44 50.06
C THR A 644 1.31 -19.16 49.22
N GLY A 645 0.37 -19.14 48.27
CA GLY A 645 0.10 -18.00 47.39
C GLY A 645 0.24 -18.31 45.90
N GLY A 646 0.08 -17.28 45.05
CA GLY A 646 0.24 -17.39 43.60
C GLY A 646 1.69 -17.26 43.16
N ARG A 647 2.20 -18.20 42.36
CA ARG A 647 3.54 -18.15 41.74
C ARG A 647 3.45 -18.35 40.23
N LEU A 648 4.45 -17.88 39.48
CA LEU A 648 4.51 -18.13 38.03
C LEU A 648 4.62 -19.64 37.75
N GLN A 649 3.85 -20.14 36.78
CA GLN A 649 3.91 -21.55 36.37
C GLN A 649 5.30 -21.96 35.89
N ARG A 650 5.97 -21.07 35.15
CA ARG A 650 7.29 -21.29 34.56
C ARG A 650 8.10 -20.01 34.63
N LEU A 651 9.28 -20.09 35.24
CA LEU A 651 10.21 -18.95 35.38
C LEU A 651 11.07 -18.75 34.13
N VAL A 652 11.47 -19.83 33.48
CA VAL A 652 12.28 -19.85 32.23
C VAL A 652 11.84 -21.03 31.35
N GLY A 653 12.05 -20.90 30.05
CA GLY A 653 11.87 -21.94 29.04
C GLY A 653 13.18 -22.18 28.27
N THR A 654 13.08 -22.81 27.11
CA THR A 654 14.22 -22.97 26.18
C THR A 654 13.83 -22.47 24.80
N LEU A 655 14.79 -22.28 23.89
CA LEU A 655 14.48 -21.94 22.49
C LEU A 655 13.58 -22.99 21.80
N ALA A 656 13.63 -24.25 22.23
CA ALA A 656 12.77 -25.31 21.72
C ALA A 656 11.38 -25.33 22.39
N GLU A 657 11.29 -24.91 23.64
CA GLU A 657 10.04 -24.78 24.41
C GLU A 657 9.97 -23.43 25.14
N PRO A 658 9.66 -22.34 24.41
CA PRO A 658 9.65 -20.99 24.98
C PRO A 658 8.52 -20.81 25.99
N VAL A 659 8.66 -19.81 26.86
CA VAL A 659 7.59 -19.41 27.77
C VAL A 659 6.57 -18.58 26.99
N HIS A 660 5.35 -19.10 26.86
CA HIS A 660 4.29 -18.38 26.14
C HIS A 660 3.54 -17.39 27.02
N SER A 661 3.10 -16.30 26.40
CA SER A 661 2.22 -15.31 27.00
C SER A 661 0.81 -15.87 27.23
N THR A 662 0.02 -15.18 28.06
CA THR A 662 -1.41 -15.53 28.23
C THR A 662 -2.19 -15.26 26.94
N THR A 663 -3.34 -15.92 26.77
CA THR A 663 -4.18 -15.73 25.57
C THR A 663 -5.04 -14.48 25.68
N TYR A 664 -5.43 -13.90 24.54
CA TYR A 664 -6.33 -12.74 24.49
C TYR A 664 -7.63 -13.00 25.26
N SER A 665 -8.24 -14.18 25.07
CA SER A 665 -9.51 -14.52 25.72
C SER A 665 -9.37 -14.56 27.25
N ALA A 666 -8.31 -15.19 27.76
CA ALA A 666 -8.04 -15.27 29.20
C ALA A 666 -7.76 -13.88 29.80
N PHE A 667 -7.04 -13.03 29.08
CA PHE A 667 -6.79 -11.66 29.50
C PHE A 667 -8.07 -10.80 29.48
N ALA A 668 -8.86 -10.88 28.41
CA ALA A 668 -10.09 -10.11 28.26
C ALA A 668 -11.15 -10.50 29.31
N GLU A 669 -11.29 -11.79 29.60
CA GLU A 669 -12.17 -12.30 30.65
C GLU A 669 -11.73 -11.79 32.04
N ALA A 670 -10.44 -11.90 32.36
CA ALA A 670 -9.88 -11.40 33.61
C ALA A 670 -10.05 -9.88 33.75
N LEU A 671 -9.82 -9.12 32.68
CA LEU A 671 -10.02 -7.67 32.65
C LEU A 671 -11.49 -7.31 32.89
N GLY A 672 -12.43 -8.00 32.25
CA GLY A 672 -13.86 -7.80 32.43
C GLY A 672 -14.31 -8.06 33.86
N GLN A 673 -13.83 -9.15 34.47
CA GLN A 673 -14.10 -9.48 35.87
C GLN A 673 -13.56 -8.39 36.81
N MET A 674 -12.30 -7.99 36.64
CA MET A 674 -11.69 -6.93 37.45
C MET A 674 -12.41 -5.58 37.28
N CYS A 675 -12.86 -5.25 36.08
CA CYS A 675 -13.61 -4.01 35.85
C CYS A 675 -14.96 -4.05 36.59
N SER A 676 -15.67 -5.17 36.52
CA SER A 676 -16.94 -5.37 37.24
C SER A 676 -16.76 -5.22 38.76
N GLU A 677 -15.76 -5.89 39.32
CA GLU A 677 -15.44 -5.84 40.76
C GLU A 677 -14.91 -4.46 41.21
N ALA A 678 -14.24 -3.72 40.33
CA ALA A 678 -13.84 -2.32 40.59
C ALA A 678 -15.00 -1.32 40.43
N GLY A 679 -16.23 -1.76 40.11
CA GLY A 679 -17.37 -0.87 39.91
C GLY A 679 -17.27 -0.03 38.63
N ILE A 680 -16.57 -0.53 37.61
CA ILE A 680 -16.53 0.05 36.26
C ILE A 680 -17.70 -0.58 35.49
N THR A 681 -18.79 0.17 35.36
CA THR A 681 -20.10 -0.33 34.87
C THR A 681 -20.15 -0.58 33.36
N THR A 682 -19.11 -0.19 32.65
CA THR A 682 -19.03 -0.18 31.19
C THR A 682 -18.28 -1.42 30.72
N HIS A 683 -18.75 -2.08 29.66
CA HIS A 683 -18.09 -3.27 29.14
C HIS A 683 -16.73 -2.91 28.50
N ILE A 684 -15.65 -3.04 29.27
CA ILE A 684 -14.29 -2.75 28.83
C ILE A 684 -13.69 -3.94 28.08
N THR A 685 -13.15 -3.67 26.90
CA THR A 685 -12.33 -4.62 26.13
C THR A 685 -10.88 -4.16 26.12
N PRO A 686 -9.89 -5.04 25.91
CA PRO A 686 -8.48 -4.65 25.84
C PRO A 686 -8.20 -3.54 24.81
N HIS A 687 -8.97 -3.49 23.71
CA HIS A 687 -8.84 -2.43 22.69
C HIS A 687 -9.32 -1.05 23.20
N LEU A 688 -10.27 -1.00 24.15
CA LEU A 688 -10.77 0.26 24.71
C LEU A 688 -9.73 0.96 25.59
N LEU A 689 -8.77 0.24 26.18
CA LEU A 689 -7.64 0.82 26.92
C LEU A 689 -6.83 1.78 26.03
N ARG A 690 -6.52 1.34 24.81
CA ARG A 690 -5.80 2.14 23.80
C ARG A 690 -6.63 3.32 23.31
N ILE A 691 -7.91 3.11 23.02
CA ILE A 691 -8.82 4.16 22.52
C ILE A 691 -9.01 5.25 23.58
N GLY A 692 -9.22 4.86 24.83
CA GLY A 692 -9.42 5.78 25.93
C GLY A 692 -8.20 6.65 26.20
N SER A 693 -7.01 6.05 26.19
CA SER A 693 -5.77 6.81 26.29
C SER A 693 -5.54 7.75 25.11
N ASN A 694 -5.76 7.30 23.86
CA ASN A 694 -5.66 8.17 22.67
C ASN A 694 -6.60 9.38 22.75
N SER A 695 -7.81 9.15 23.27
CA SER A 695 -8.81 10.20 23.44
C SER A 695 -8.42 11.18 24.54
N ALA A 696 -7.84 10.69 25.64
CA ALA A 696 -7.29 11.52 26.72
C ALA A 696 -6.08 12.36 26.27
N ALA A 697 -5.16 11.78 25.49
CA ALA A 697 -4.02 12.49 24.93
C ALA A 697 -4.45 13.60 23.95
N ALA A 698 -5.44 13.32 23.10
CA ALA A 698 -6.03 14.30 22.19
C ALA A 698 -6.75 15.43 22.94
N ALA A 699 -7.50 15.10 24.00
CA ALA A 699 -8.18 16.08 24.85
C ALA A 699 -7.20 17.03 25.58
N ASN A 700 -6.00 16.55 25.89
CA ASN A 700 -4.93 17.32 26.51
C ASN A 700 -4.00 18.01 25.48
N GLY A 701 -4.38 18.07 24.20
CA GLY A 701 -3.67 18.82 23.17
C GLY A 701 -2.37 18.18 22.67
N VAL A 702 -2.16 16.88 22.89
CA VAL A 702 -0.97 16.18 22.39
C VAL A 702 -1.15 15.86 20.89
N PRO A 703 -0.29 16.37 19.99
CA PRO A 703 -0.38 16.05 18.56
C PRO A 703 -0.13 14.57 18.30
N ALA A 704 -0.90 13.96 17.39
CA ALA A 704 -0.78 12.54 17.04
C ALA A 704 0.63 12.12 16.58
N GLU A 705 1.42 13.07 16.07
CA GLU A 705 2.78 12.89 15.56
C GLU A 705 3.83 12.77 16.67
N VAL A 706 3.58 13.35 17.85
CA VAL A 706 4.48 13.27 19.03
C VAL A 706 4.39 11.88 19.69
N LEU A 707 3.28 11.17 19.51
CA LEU A 707 3.04 9.84 20.10
C LEU A 707 3.90 8.72 19.47
N VAL A 708 4.51 8.97 18.30
CA VAL A 708 5.18 7.98 17.45
C VAL A 708 6.72 8.13 17.45
N SER A 709 7.30 9.22 17.97
CA SER A 709 8.75 9.46 17.89
C SER A 709 9.45 9.63 19.25
N ALA A 710 10.64 9.04 19.38
CA ALA A 710 11.44 8.99 20.61
C ALA A 710 12.00 10.34 21.14
N PRO A 711 12.20 11.45 20.39
CA PRO A 711 12.90 12.61 20.94
C PRO A 711 11.98 13.67 21.59
N GLY A 712 10.70 13.38 21.86
CA GLY A 712 9.73 14.33 22.41
C GLY A 712 9.58 14.36 23.95
N PHE A 713 10.56 13.85 24.70
CA PHE A 713 10.36 13.50 26.12
C PHE A 713 10.18 14.68 27.09
N ALA A 714 10.60 15.90 26.72
CA ALA A 714 10.41 17.07 27.59
C ALA A 714 8.94 17.54 27.68
N ALA A 715 8.11 17.23 26.66
CA ALA A 715 6.71 17.68 26.64
C ALA A 715 5.79 16.76 27.46
N LEU A 716 6.03 15.45 27.47
CA LEU A 716 5.18 14.46 28.15
C LEU A 716 5.30 14.51 29.68
N ALA A 717 6.49 14.79 30.23
CA ALA A 717 6.66 14.96 31.68
C ALA A 717 5.93 16.20 32.23
N SER A 718 5.69 17.21 31.38
CA SER A 718 4.98 18.45 31.76
C SER A 718 3.47 18.42 31.48
N ALA A 719 3.02 17.58 30.53
CA ALA A 719 1.60 17.48 30.15
C ALA A 719 0.80 16.45 30.98
N THR A 720 1.48 15.61 31.76
CA THR A 720 0.88 14.70 32.76
C THR A 720 1.13 15.19 34.19
N ALA A 721 0.93 16.48 34.44
CA ALA A 721 0.61 16.93 35.80
C ALA A 721 -0.74 16.32 36.18
N PHE A 722 -0.69 15.13 36.80
CA PHE A 722 -1.75 14.59 37.63
C PHE A 722 -1.72 15.26 39.00
#